data_AF-A0A2D4SMR3-F1
#
_entry.id   AF-A0A2D4SMR3-F1
#
_cell.length_a   1.000
_cell.length_b   1.000
_cell.length_c   1.000
_cell.angle_alpha   90.00
_cell.angle_beta   90.00
_cell.angle_gamma   90.00
#
_symmetry.space_group_name_H-M   'P 1'
#
loop_
_entity.id
_entity.type
_entity.pdbx_description
1 polymer ?
#
loop_
_entity_poly.entity_id
_entity_poly.type
_entity_poly.pdbx_seq_one_letter_code
_entity_poly.pdbx_strand_id
1 'polypeptide(L)'
;MFIFQVFEKLSTVIEGLFDAIRSGWRRFISGPFQNLLFYIILCFTGCIAILRAVCEEVDRMLSHLEKALISIALLTMVVLSFFDYLRREVSFFSFEIQGGAGMAVVLMVWVGFLGASLASRQKKHLAVDATDKILSPAAAKLVKRFGTFIAAGFCWKLGGYSMELVNQSLLAGSGQDSVPLWGFLQGGVNILGNFLHPETGNNITIGLISTVIVLGLVYLLRIEKNETRKGFFSGFGSIALLIASLGFVSMLWNPQNDDQNPYIWQEIGVEIPQVEKKQELEDIANLIDEDTGGEEDVEEAEPATDLKEFIASSSGGEEFPMWLAQSVIPLSFFIMAFRFFALGLSGRFEKEEEDEDEDIDAESPNAPPPATRWIRSTGRGGRDLIFLGLFPGILLGMGATLGLSTGVLILIASVLMVLIGAPLFLAIGIATLACVTLIQDISAFNISKDMYEAVKKEELLAIPFFVLAGNIMTQGTIAERLVRVARAFMGMTPGGLGLASILACVIFAAISGSSPVTVIAVGSIMFPMLVKDRYPENYSMGVLTSAGSLGIIIPPSVPMIIYAIMVGQTLVSSSKEEFIQEGLRLGGLDEKVLQVSPNDLFIAGVLPGLFIACMLALYTLYQLRPTRTDIDIVPNEMEGGYVSNLGREIANSFFAILLPVLILGGIYGILGPLKFTVTEAAAVAVVYALFVELCIHRELSIRKLPKVLSDSGVMMGSLFLIIVLAIAFNKFLAEQSIPQYAAQEIQNIVSSKWQFLILVNIFLLLLGCVMDIISAILIVAPLLAPIAMSYGIHPLHFGIMFIVNLELGYLTPPLGINLFVASTVFKRPILDVMKAALPFLFLMLFCLAVIIFFPILSLGLL
;
A
#
# COMPACT_ATOMS: atom_id res chain seq x y z
N MET A 1 -4.47 -6.72 39.53
CA MET A 1 -4.78 -7.78 38.54
C MET A 1 -3.61 -8.07 37.61
N PHE A 2 -3.07 -7.10 36.85
CA PHE A 2 -1.95 -7.32 35.89
C PHE A 2 -0.64 -7.84 36.52
N ILE A 3 -0.32 -7.44 37.76
CA ILE A 3 0.87 -7.94 38.50
C ILE A 3 0.69 -9.41 38.90
N PHE A 4 -0.54 -9.86 39.16
CA PHE A 4 -0.85 -11.24 39.52
C PHE A 4 -0.74 -12.17 38.30
N GLN A 5 -1.25 -11.74 37.14
CA GLN A 5 -1.10 -12.47 35.86
C GLN A 5 0.35 -12.56 35.38
N VAL A 6 1.17 -11.53 35.61
CA VAL A 6 2.60 -11.58 35.29
C VAL A 6 3.35 -12.53 36.24
N PHE A 7 2.99 -12.56 37.53
CA PHE A 7 3.58 -13.51 38.47
C PHE A 7 3.16 -14.95 38.18
N GLU A 8 1.92 -15.18 37.75
CA GLU A 8 1.39 -16.49 37.37
C GLU A 8 2.00 -17.01 36.05
N LYS A 9 2.19 -16.13 35.05
CA LYS A 9 2.95 -16.45 33.82
C LYS A 9 4.44 -16.67 34.09
N LEU A 10 5.03 -15.97 35.06
CA LEU A 10 6.43 -16.20 35.44
C LEU A 10 6.60 -17.50 36.23
N SER A 11 5.66 -17.82 37.13
CA SER A 11 5.62 -19.06 37.92
C SER A 11 5.45 -20.28 37.01
N THR A 12 4.54 -20.25 36.06
CA THR A 12 4.32 -21.36 35.10
C THR A 12 5.51 -21.58 34.17
N VAL A 13 6.21 -20.51 33.76
CA VAL A 13 7.47 -20.62 33.01
C VAL A 13 8.58 -21.20 33.88
N ILE A 14 8.66 -20.80 35.16
CA ILE A 14 9.66 -21.31 36.11
C ILE A 14 9.38 -22.79 36.46
N GLU A 15 8.11 -23.17 36.66
CA GLU A 15 7.69 -24.55 36.95
C GLU A 15 7.86 -25.47 35.73
N GLY A 16 7.51 -25.00 34.53
CA GLY A 16 7.77 -25.72 33.28
C GLY A 16 9.27 -25.90 32.99
N LEU A 17 10.10 -24.91 33.34
CA LEU A 17 11.55 -25.03 33.31
C LEU A 17 12.04 -26.05 34.34
N PHE A 18 11.47 -26.03 35.56
CA PHE A 18 11.82 -26.95 36.65
C PHE A 18 11.44 -28.41 36.35
N ASP A 19 10.30 -28.67 35.72
CA ASP A 19 9.85 -30.02 35.35
C ASP A 19 10.58 -30.56 34.10
N ALA A 20 10.94 -29.69 33.15
CA ALA A 20 11.84 -30.03 32.05
C ALA A 20 13.26 -30.36 32.56
N ILE A 21 13.74 -29.58 33.54
CA ILE A 21 14.99 -29.83 34.25
C ILE A 21 14.90 -31.17 35.00
N ARG A 22 13.83 -31.44 35.76
CA ARG A 22 13.66 -32.64 36.59
C ARG A 22 13.52 -33.93 35.78
N SER A 23 12.84 -33.87 34.63
CA SER A 23 12.69 -35.00 33.71
C SER A 23 13.96 -35.30 32.89
N GLY A 24 14.76 -34.27 32.57
CA GLY A 24 16.09 -34.42 31.97
C GLY A 24 17.18 -34.85 32.97
N TRP A 25 17.02 -34.49 34.25
CA TRP A 25 18.03 -34.65 35.31
C TRP A 25 18.37 -36.11 35.65
N ARG A 26 17.41 -37.04 35.54
CA ARG A 26 17.62 -38.43 35.94
C ARG A 26 18.46 -39.26 34.97
N ARG A 27 18.73 -38.78 33.74
CA ARG A 27 19.40 -39.58 32.69
C ARG A 27 20.84 -39.17 32.37
N PHE A 28 21.40 -38.13 32.99
CA PHE A 28 22.61 -37.49 32.46
C PHE A 28 23.61 -37.05 33.54
N ILE A 29 23.89 -37.91 34.51
CA ILE A 29 24.86 -37.65 35.60
C ILE A 29 26.23 -38.21 35.19
N SER A 30 27.18 -37.35 34.77
CA SER A 30 28.64 -37.39 35.10
C SER A 30 29.53 -36.64 34.08
N GLY A 31 30.02 -35.44 34.40
CA GLY A 31 31.22 -34.86 33.75
C GLY A 31 31.42 -33.33 33.87
N PRO A 32 32.67 -32.82 34.00
CA PRO A 32 32.99 -31.39 34.15
C PRO A 32 32.73 -30.54 32.89
N PHE A 33 32.68 -31.17 31.71
CA PHE A 33 32.38 -30.52 30.43
C PHE A 33 30.93 -29.99 30.36
N GLN A 34 30.03 -30.53 31.19
CA GLN A 34 28.61 -30.17 31.20
C GLN A 34 28.34 -28.88 31.99
N ASN A 35 29.11 -28.58 33.04
CA ASN A 35 28.96 -27.30 33.76
C ASN A 35 29.34 -26.13 32.85
N LEU A 36 30.41 -26.28 32.05
CA LEU A 36 30.78 -25.30 31.02
C LEU A 36 29.68 -25.16 29.96
N LEU A 37 29.17 -26.29 29.43
CA LEU A 37 28.09 -26.27 28.44
C LEU A 37 26.80 -25.65 29.01
N PHE A 38 26.48 -25.92 30.28
CA PHE A 38 25.33 -25.36 31.00
C PHE A 38 25.48 -23.85 31.19
N TYR A 39 26.64 -23.35 31.63
CA TYR A 39 26.88 -21.91 31.73
C TYR A 39 26.90 -21.24 30.35
N ILE A 40 27.39 -21.90 29.31
CA ILE A 40 27.33 -21.39 27.92
C ILE A 40 25.89 -21.32 27.44
N ILE A 41 25.08 -22.37 27.63
CA ILE A 41 23.66 -22.39 27.24
C ILE A 41 22.88 -21.36 28.06
N LEU A 42 23.11 -21.25 29.37
CA LEU A 42 22.42 -20.31 30.25
C LEU A 42 22.81 -18.86 29.94
N CYS A 43 24.09 -18.60 29.66
CA CYS A 43 24.55 -17.30 29.18
C CYS A 43 23.96 -16.97 27.80
N PHE A 44 23.97 -17.93 26.87
CA PHE A 44 23.43 -17.74 25.52
C PHE A 44 21.91 -17.51 25.52
N THR A 45 21.17 -18.32 26.27
CA THR A 45 19.71 -18.15 26.46
C THR A 45 19.37 -16.88 27.24
N GLY A 46 20.17 -16.52 28.25
CA GLY A 46 20.05 -15.25 28.99
C GLY A 46 20.30 -14.03 28.11
N CYS A 47 21.37 -14.05 27.31
CA CYS A 47 21.66 -13.02 26.31
C CYS A 47 20.54 -12.92 25.27
N ILE A 48 20.03 -14.05 24.75
CA ILE A 48 18.89 -14.04 23.82
C ILE A 48 17.64 -13.47 24.48
N ALA A 49 17.36 -13.80 25.75
CA ALA A 49 16.21 -13.28 26.47
C ALA A 49 16.31 -11.77 26.70
N ILE A 50 17.49 -11.27 27.09
CA ILE A 50 17.76 -9.83 27.25
C ILE A 50 17.65 -9.12 25.90
N LEU A 51 18.29 -9.66 24.86
CA LEU A 51 18.25 -9.10 23.51
C LEU A 51 16.80 -9.01 22.99
N ARG A 52 16.00 -10.06 23.19
CA ARG A 52 14.58 -10.07 22.85
C ARG A 52 13.80 -8.98 23.58
N ALA A 53 13.98 -8.86 24.90
CA ALA A 53 13.28 -7.87 25.70
C ALA A 53 13.65 -6.43 25.28
N VAL A 54 14.93 -6.18 24.98
CA VAL A 54 15.41 -4.88 24.47
C VAL A 54 14.83 -4.61 23.09
N CYS A 55 14.87 -5.57 22.17
CA CYS A 55 14.30 -5.42 20.83
C CYS A 55 12.80 -5.14 20.86
N GLU A 56 12.03 -5.82 21.72
CA GLU A 56 10.59 -5.60 21.86
C GLU A 56 10.26 -4.19 22.38
N GLU A 57 11.04 -3.68 23.34
CA GLU A 57 10.82 -2.32 23.88
C GLU A 57 11.21 -1.24 22.87
N VAL A 58 12.37 -1.38 22.23
CA VAL A 58 12.82 -0.46 21.17
C VAL A 58 11.81 -0.42 20.04
N ASP A 59 11.35 -1.59 19.57
CA ASP A 59 10.32 -1.67 18.53
C ASP A 59 9.01 -1.00 18.99
N ARG A 60 8.59 -1.21 20.24
CA ARG A 60 7.41 -0.54 20.81
C ARG A 60 7.57 0.98 20.77
N MET A 61 8.67 1.54 21.23
CA MET A 61 8.91 2.98 21.19
C MET A 61 8.87 3.51 19.75
N LEU A 62 9.57 2.84 18.84
CA LEU A 62 9.64 3.21 17.44
C LEU A 62 8.27 3.20 16.76
N SER A 63 7.43 2.20 17.08
CA SER A 63 6.07 2.13 16.55
C SER A 63 5.16 3.28 16.98
N HIS A 64 5.35 3.84 18.18
CA HIS A 64 4.58 5.00 18.61
C HIS A 64 5.00 6.26 17.84
N LEU A 65 6.31 6.40 17.61
CA LEU A 65 6.87 7.50 16.83
C LEU A 65 6.44 7.42 15.36
N GLU A 66 6.52 6.25 14.73
CA GLU A 66 6.03 6.05 13.35
C GLU A 66 4.54 6.35 13.22
N LYS A 67 3.70 5.87 14.15
CA LYS A 67 2.26 6.17 14.14
C LYS A 67 1.99 7.67 14.24
N ALA A 68 2.72 8.37 15.09
CA ALA A 68 2.59 9.82 15.24
C ALA A 68 3.02 10.55 13.97
N LEU A 69 4.20 10.22 13.41
CA LEU A 69 4.71 10.80 12.17
C LEU A 69 3.77 10.55 10.99
N ILE A 70 3.32 9.32 10.79
CA ILE A 70 2.37 8.95 9.73
C ILE A 70 1.07 9.75 9.88
N SER A 71 0.55 9.88 11.10
CA SER A 71 -0.71 10.59 11.33
C SER A 71 -0.58 12.09 11.04
N ILE A 72 0.52 12.71 11.48
CA ILE A 72 0.80 14.12 11.21
C ILE A 72 1.02 14.32 9.70
N ALA A 73 1.84 13.50 9.07
CA ALA A 73 2.14 13.59 7.65
C ALA A 73 0.88 13.43 6.78
N LEU A 74 0.05 12.42 7.04
CA LEU A 74 -1.23 12.22 6.33
C LEU A 74 -2.16 13.42 6.48
N LEU A 75 -2.34 13.94 7.70
CA LEU A 75 -3.22 15.07 7.94
C LEU A 75 -2.71 16.33 7.25
N THR A 76 -1.41 16.61 7.36
CA THR A 76 -0.78 17.74 6.66
C THR A 76 -0.93 17.59 5.15
N MET A 77 -0.69 16.41 4.59
CA MET A 77 -0.83 16.13 3.15
C MET A 77 -2.24 16.39 2.64
N VAL A 78 -3.27 15.98 3.39
CA VAL A 78 -4.68 16.25 3.10
C VAL A 78 -4.96 17.75 3.12
N VAL A 79 -4.48 18.46 4.15
CA VAL A 79 -4.67 19.90 4.30
C VAL A 79 -4.01 20.69 3.17
N LEU A 80 -2.77 20.34 2.82
CA LEU A 80 -2.03 20.98 1.72
C LEU A 80 -2.75 20.77 0.39
N SER A 81 -3.15 19.53 0.08
CA SER A 81 -3.83 19.21 -1.18
C SER A 81 -5.21 19.87 -1.26
N PHE A 82 -5.92 19.99 -0.14
CA PHE A 82 -7.21 20.67 -0.09
C PHE A 82 -7.08 22.19 -0.26
N PHE A 83 -6.07 22.82 0.34
CA PHE A 83 -5.84 24.25 0.15
C PHE A 83 -5.38 24.60 -1.26
N ASP A 84 -4.54 23.75 -1.86
CA ASP A 84 -4.12 23.91 -3.25
C ASP A 84 -5.32 23.86 -4.21
N TYR A 85 -6.24 22.90 -3.97
CA TYR A 85 -7.53 22.85 -4.64
C TYR A 85 -8.36 24.14 -4.44
N LEU A 86 -8.54 24.60 -3.19
CA LEU A 86 -9.34 25.79 -2.90
C LEU A 86 -8.80 27.01 -3.63
N ARG A 87 -7.48 27.17 -3.69
CA ARG A 87 -6.85 28.26 -4.42
C ARG A 87 -7.20 28.22 -5.91
N ARG A 88 -7.14 27.04 -6.54
CA ARG A 88 -7.34 26.93 -7.98
C ARG A 88 -8.77 27.20 -8.41
N GLU A 89 -9.74 26.68 -7.67
CA GLU A 89 -11.15 26.70 -8.10
C GLU A 89 -11.98 27.82 -7.44
N VAL A 90 -11.58 28.32 -6.27
CA VAL A 90 -12.36 29.32 -5.52
C VAL A 90 -11.79 30.71 -5.76
N SER A 91 -12.46 31.48 -6.63
CA SER A 91 -12.01 32.81 -7.07
C SER A 91 -11.79 33.85 -5.95
N PHE A 92 -12.35 33.64 -4.75
CA PHE A 92 -12.15 34.52 -3.60
C PHE A 92 -11.04 34.04 -2.63
N PHE A 93 -10.50 32.84 -2.83
CA PHE A 93 -9.52 32.23 -1.95
C PHE A 93 -8.11 32.37 -2.53
N SER A 94 -7.38 33.38 -2.07
CA SER A 94 -6.02 33.69 -2.55
C SER A 94 -4.92 33.17 -1.62
N PHE A 95 -5.24 32.31 -0.65
CA PHE A 95 -4.25 31.80 0.30
C PHE A 95 -3.38 30.75 -0.38
N GLU A 96 -2.13 31.12 -0.65
CA GLU A 96 -1.12 30.25 -1.24
C GLU A 96 -0.19 29.71 -0.16
N ILE A 97 -0.13 28.38 -0.07
CA ILE A 97 0.95 27.71 0.63
C ILE A 97 2.03 27.42 -0.42
N GLN A 98 3.05 28.26 -0.47
CA GLN A 98 4.19 28.07 -1.37
C GLN A 98 4.71 26.63 -1.20
N GLY A 99 4.86 25.90 -2.31
CA GLY A 99 5.37 24.51 -2.32
C GLY A 99 4.45 23.45 -1.72
N GLY A 100 3.17 23.76 -1.45
CA GLY A 100 2.25 22.84 -0.80
C GLY A 100 2.09 21.50 -1.54
N ALA A 101 1.95 21.53 -2.88
CA ALA A 101 1.82 20.32 -3.71
C ALA A 101 3.09 19.44 -3.65
N GLY A 102 4.27 20.04 -3.84
CA GLY A 102 5.55 19.34 -3.73
C GLY A 102 5.79 18.75 -2.34
N MET A 103 5.43 19.47 -1.28
CA MET A 103 5.54 18.97 0.09
C MET A 103 4.54 17.84 0.38
N ALA A 104 3.33 17.88 -0.19
CA ALA A 104 2.38 16.77 -0.08
C ALA A 104 2.95 15.49 -0.70
N VAL A 105 3.63 15.60 -1.84
CA VAL A 105 4.34 14.48 -2.47
C VAL A 105 5.48 13.95 -1.58
N VAL A 106 6.30 14.83 -0.99
CA VAL A 106 7.36 14.40 -0.06
C VAL A 106 6.76 13.67 1.15
N LEU A 107 5.69 14.22 1.75
CA LEU A 107 5.00 13.58 2.86
C LEU A 107 4.37 12.24 2.47
N MET A 108 3.93 12.08 1.22
CA MET A 108 3.46 10.80 0.70
C MET A 108 4.55 9.73 0.72
N VAL A 109 5.77 10.07 0.30
CA VAL A 109 6.95 9.18 0.42
C VAL A 109 7.13 8.75 1.87
N TRP A 110 7.05 9.69 2.80
CA TRP A 110 7.21 9.40 4.22
C TRP A 110 6.12 8.48 4.76
N VAL A 111 4.86 8.78 4.46
CA VAL A 111 3.71 7.94 4.84
C VAL A 111 3.85 6.54 4.23
N GLY A 112 4.26 6.44 2.97
CA GLY A 112 4.46 5.18 2.27
C GLY A 112 5.52 4.31 2.95
N PHE A 113 6.72 4.83 3.14
CA PHE A 113 7.84 4.05 3.69
C PHE A 113 7.71 3.77 5.20
N LEU A 114 7.32 4.76 6.01
CA LEU A 114 7.05 4.54 7.43
C LEU A 114 5.85 3.63 7.65
N GLY A 115 4.81 3.76 6.81
CA GLY A 115 3.66 2.86 6.80
C GLY A 115 4.05 1.42 6.48
N ALA A 116 4.96 1.22 5.51
CA ALA A 116 5.48 -0.09 5.15
C ALA A 116 6.27 -0.71 6.30
N SER A 117 7.10 0.10 6.95
CA SER A 117 7.79 -0.30 8.17
C SER A 117 6.81 -0.74 9.24
N LEU A 118 5.77 0.03 9.52
CA LEU A 118 4.77 -0.31 10.53
C LEU A 118 3.92 -1.55 10.15
N ALA A 119 3.69 -1.77 8.85
CA ALA A 119 3.06 -2.99 8.34
C ALA A 119 3.89 -4.25 8.66
N SER A 120 5.22 -4.15 8.68
CA SER A 120 6.11 -5.26 9.04
C SER A 120 5.94 -5.72 10.48
N ARG A 121 5.70 -4.78 11.40
CA ARG A 121 5.37 -5.07 12.80
C ARG A 121 4.00 -5.71 12.93
N GLN A 122 3.00 -5.18 12.22
CA GLN A 122 1.62 -5.67 12.30
C GLN A 122 1.41 -6.98 11.53
N LYS A 123 2.45 -7.49 10.84
CA LYS A 123 2.38 -8.65 9.94
C LYS A 123 1.29 -8.48 8.87
N LYS A 124 1.05 -7.24 8.45
CA LYS A 124 0.03 -6.86 7.46
C LYS A 124 0.59 -6.73 6.04
N HIS A 125 1.84 -7.16 5.81
CA HIS A 125 2.33 -7.27 4.44
C HIS A 125 1.51 -8.31 3.68
N LEU A 126 1.13 -7.99 2.45
CA LEU A 126 0.49 -8.91 1.54
C LEU A 126 1.46 -10.09 1.28
N ALA A 127 1.21 -11.19 1.97
CA ALA A 127 1.88 -12.47 1.78
C ALA A 127 0.84 -13.47 1.29
N VAL A 128 1.23 -14.31 0.35
CA VAL A 128 0.36 -15.40 -0.11
C VAL A 128 0.31 -16.45 1.00
N ASP A 129 -0.86 -16.58 1.66
CA ASP A 129 -1.12 -17.51 2.78
C ASP A 129 -1.17 -19.00 2.34
N ALA A 130 -0.25 -19.42 1.47
CA ALA A 130 -0.11 -20.80 1.04
C ALA A 130 0.66 -21.66 2.06
N THR A 131 1.63 -21.07 2.76
CA THR A 131 2.57 -21.76 3.67
C THR A 131 1.86 -22.48 4.81
N ASP A 132 0.94 -21.80 5.50
CA ASP A 132 0.22 -22.36 6.66
C ASP A 132 -0.79 -23.45 6.28
N LYS A 133 -1.20 -23.48 5.01
CA LYS A 133 -2.19 -24.43 4.49
C LYS A 133 -1.53 -25.70 3.93
N ILE A 134 -0.32 -25.57 3.39
CA ILE A 134 0.39 -26.66 2.71
C ILE A 134 1.35 -27.39 3.67
N LEU A 135 1.98 -26.67 4.60
CA LEU A 135 3.06 -27.22 5.42
C LEU A 135 2.59 -27.68 6.80
N SER A 136 3.31 -28.67 7.35
CA SER A 136 3.20 -29.00 8.77
C SER A 136 3.56 -27.79 9.65
N PRO A 137 2.98 -27.64 10.86
CA PRO A 137 3.20 -26.46 11.71
C PRO A 137 4.69 -26.18 12.01
N ALA A 138 5.49 -27.23 12.20
CA ALA A 138 6.92 -27.11 12.45
C ALA A 138 7.70 -26.64 11.22
N ALA A 139 7.35 -27.17 10.04
CA ALA A 139 7.96 -26.77 8.76
C ALA A 139 7.56 -25.33 8.38
N ALA A 140 6.29 -24.97 8.54
CA ALA A 140 5.81 -23.61 8.33
C ALA A 140 6.55 -22.61 9.22
N LYS A 141 6.75 -22.95 10.50
CA LYS A 141 7.51 -22.11 11.44
C LYS A 141 8.97 -21.94 11.02
N LEU A 142 9.63 -22.98 10.52
CA LEU A 142 11.01 -22.90 10.04
C LEU A 142 11.12 -22.06 8.76
N VAL A 143 10.25 -22.30 7.78
CA VAL A 143 10.20 -21.55 6.51
C VAL A 143 9.96 -20.07 6.78
N LYS A 144 9.00 -19.76 7.68
CA LYS A 144 8.75 -18.38 8.11
C LYS A 144 9.95 -17.73 8.77
N ARG A 145 10.67 -18.45 9.66
CA ARG A 145 11.93 -17.95 10.25
C ARG A 145 12.98 -17.63 9.19
N PHE A 146 13.21 -18.56 8.27
CA PHE A 146 14.18 -18.37 7.22
C PHE A 146 13.80 -17.21 6.29
N GLY A 147 12.53 -17.13 5.89
CA GLY A 147 11.98 -16.02 5.11
C GLY A 147 12.16 -14.67 5.81
N THR A 148 11.95 -14.59 7.14
CA THR A 148 12.21 -13.36 7.89
C THR A 148 13.69 -12.97 7.94
N PHE A 149 14.62 -13.92 8.00
CA PHE A 149 16.05 -13.59 7.92
C PHE A 149 16.45 -13.11 6.53
N ILE A 150 15.89 -13.70 5.46
CA ILE A 150 16.10 -13.20 4.10
C ILE A 150 15.53 -11.78 3.97
N ALA A 151 14.32 -11.54 4.46
CA ALA A 151 13.71 -10.22 4.48
C ALA A 151 14.59 -9.20 5.21
N ALA A 152 15.15 -9.58 6.36
CA ALA A 152 16.07 -8.73 7.13
C ALA A 152 17.33 -8.38 6.33
N GLY A 153 17.96 -9.37 5.69
CA GLY A 153 19.16 -9.15 4.87
C GLY A 153 18.89 -8.31 3.62
N PHE A 154 17.76 -8.56 2.96
CA PHE A 154 17.31 -7.77 1.81
C PHE A 154 17.08 -6.30 2.20
N CYS A 155 16.29 -6.05 3.25
CA CYS A 155 16.03 -4.70 3.74
C CYS A 155 17.32 -4.00 4.20
N TRP A 156 18.25 -4.71 4.84
CA TRP A 156 19.55 -4.15 5.22
C TRP A 156 20.33 -3.68 3.99
N LYS A 157 20.39 -4.51 2.94
CA LYS A 157 21.14 -4.22 1.72
C LYS A 157 20.52 -3.06 0.92
N LEU A 158 19.19 -3.04 0.76
CA LEU A 158 18.49 -1.90 0.16
C LEU A 158 18.62 -0.63 1.00
N GLY A 159 18.61 -0.74 2.33
CA GLY A 159 18.90 0.37 3.23
C GLY A 159 20.26 0.98 2.92
N GLY A 160 21.30 0.15 2.78
CA GLY A 160 22.65 0.58 2.39
C GLY A 160 22.68 1.32 1.03
N TYR A 161 22.04 0.78 -0.01
CA TYR A 161 21.97 1.46 -1.32
C TYR A 161 21.19 2.78 -1.25
N SER A 162 20.19 2.86 -0.39
CA SER A 162 19.42 4.08 -0.19
C SER A 162 20.18 5.12 0.64
N MET A 163 21.15 4.71 1.46
CA MET A 163 22.08 5.66 2.10
C MET A 163 23.00 6.31 1.08
N GLU A 164 23.44 5.55 0.07
CA GLU A 164 24.23 6.07 -1.03
C GLU A 164 23.45 7.14 -1.82
N LEU A 165 22.13 6.98 -1.99
CA LEU A 165 21.22 8.01 -2.55
C LEU A 165 21.27 9.32 -1.75
N VAL A 166 21.17 9.21 -0.42
CA VAL A 166 21.21 10.38 0.46
C VAL A 166 22.60 11.01 0.44
N ASN A 167 23.67 10.20 0.48
CA ASN A 167 25.05 10.66 0.39
C ASN A 167 25.32 11.38 -0.93
N GLN A 168 24.92 10.84 -2.08
CA GLN A 168 25.09 11.54 -3.35
C GLN A 168 24.30 12.85 -3.40
N SER A 169 23.11 12.89 -2.80
CA SER A 169 22.31 14.12 -2.72
C SER A 169 22.93 15.16 -1.77
N LEU A 170 23.70 14.72 -0.77
CA LEU A 170 24.54 15.59 0.07
C LEU A 170 25.81 16.04 -0.67
N LEU A 171 26.49 15.10 -1.35
CA LEU A 171 27.77 15.30 -2.04
C LEU A 171 27.64 16.15 -3.31
N ALA A 172 26.50 16.09 -3.98
CA ALA A 172 26.33 16.78 -5.25
C ALA A 172 26.25 18.30 -5.06
N GLY A 173 25.88 18.81 -3.87
CA GLY A 173 25.52 20.23 -3.65
C GLY A 173 24.43 20.79 -4.60
N SER A 174 23.97 19.98 -5.56
CA SER A 174 23.23 20.34 -6.76
C SER A 174 21.92 19.56 -6.77
N GLY A 175 21.09 19.91 -5.79
CA GLY A 175 19.74 19.40 -5.63
C GLY A 175 18.80 20.43 -5.02
N GLN A 176 19.06 21.73 -5.24
CA GLN A 176 18.07 22.79 -5.04
C GLN A 176 16.99 22.78 -6.14
N ASP A 177 16.59 21.60 -6.63
CA ASP A 177 15.32 21.46 -7.37
C ASP A 177 14.18 21.44 -6.34
N SER A 178 13.93 22.65 -5.83
CA SER A 178 12.66 23.30 -5.55
C SER A 178 11.56 22.50 -4.83
N VAL A 179 11.46 22.72 -3.51
CA VAL A 179 10.18 22.96 -2.82
C VAL A 179 10.47 24.00 -1.71
N PRO A 180 9.71 25.10 -1.57
CA PRO A 180 9.95 26.09 -0.52
C PRO A 180 9.74 25.50 0.88
N LEU A 181 10.78 25.54 1.73
CA LEU A 181 10.64 25.34 3.18
C LEU A 181 9.92 26.55 3.77
N TRP A 182 8.93 26.27 4.62
CA TRP A 182 8.41 27.30 5.50
C TRP A 182 9.49 27.71 6.51
N GLY A 183 9.73 29.01 6.70
CA GLY A 183 10.81 29.51 7.56
C GLY A 183 10.78 29.00 9.02
N PHE A 184 9.63 28.52 9.51
CA PHE A 184 9.55 27.86 10.83
C PHE A 184 10.18 26.46 10.86
N LEU A 185 10.21 25.75 9.73
CA LEU A 185 10.88 24.45 9.60
C LEU A 185 12.38 24.60 9.35
N GLN A 186 12.79 25.67 8.66
CA GLN A 186 14.18 25.96 8.33
C GLN A 186 15.08 25.93 9.57
N GLY A 187 14.67 26.57 10.67
CA GLY A 187 15.41 26.53 11.93
C GLY A 187 15.56 25.12 12.51
N GLY A 188 14.50 24.31 12.47
CA GLY A 188 14.55 22.92 12.96
C GLY A 188 15.42 22.02 12.08
N VAL A 189 15.34 22.21 10.76
CA VAL A 189 16.14 21.49 9.77
C VAL A 189 17.63 21.87 9.87
N ASN A 190 17.95 23.16 10.04
CA ASN A 190 19.32 23.64 10.27
C ASN A 190 19.91 23.08 11.57
N ILE A 191 19.12 23.06 12.66
CA ILE A 191 19.53 22.43 13.93
C ILE A 191 19.83 20.94 13.72
N LEU A 192 18.97 20.23 12.98
CA LEU A 192 19.15 18.81 12.69
C LEU A 192 20.37 18.56 11.80
N GLY A 193 20.57 19.37 10.75
CA GLY A 193 21.72 19.31 9.84
C GLY A 193 23.03 19.54 10.57
N ASN A 194 23.12 20.60 11.38
CA ASN A 194 24.29 20.89 12.22
C ASN A 194 24.55 19.81 13.27
N PHE A 195 23.49 19.17 13.79
CA PHE A 195 23.62 18.05 14.72
C PHE A 195 24.14 16.77 14.04
N LEU A 196 23.71 16.52 12.79
CA LEU A 196 24.20 15.39 11.98
C LEU A 196 25.64 15.62 11.51
N HIS A 197 26.02 16.87 11.25
CA HIS A 197 27.33 17.28 10.72
C HIS A 197 28.06 18.27 11.65
N PRO A 198 28.53 17.84 12.83
CA PRO A 198 29.23 18.74 13.74
C PRO A 198 30.61 19.12 13.17
N GLU A 199 30.90 20.42 13.06
CA GLU A 199 32.17 20.97 12.58
C GLU A 199 33.42 20.58 13.42
N THR A 200 33.25 19.83 14.53
CA THR A 200 34.33 19.54 15.49
C THR A 200 34.37 18.07 15.93
N GLY A 201 35.52 17.42 15.75
CA GLY A 201 35.79 16.00 16.00
C GLY A 201 35.84 15.55 17.48
N ASN A 202 35.16 16.23 18.41
CA ASN A 202 35.23 15.91 19.85
C ASN A 202 34.00 15.15 20.41
N ASN A 203 33.09 14.69 19.55
CA ASN A 203 31.77 14.18 19.99
C ASN A 203 31.68 12.66 20.22
N ILE A 204 32.75 11.89 19.97
CA ILE A 204 32.81 10.44 20.24
C ILE A 204 32.58 10.14 21.73
N THR A 205 33.14 10.99 22.60
CA THR A 205 32.97 10.90 24.06
C THR A 205 31.55 11.25 24.50
N ILE A 206 30.90 12.21 23.85
CA ILE A 206 29.52 12.63 24.16
C ILE A 206 28.50 11.56 23.73
N GLY A 207 28.71 10.90 22.58
CA GLY A 207 27.88 9.78 22.12
C GLY A 207 27.97 8.54 23.02
N LEU A 208 29.18 8.19 23.48
CA LEU A 208 29.39 7.09 24.43
C LEU A 208 28.81 7.41 25.82
N ILE A 209 29.04 8.63 26.33
CA ILE A 209 28.53 9.07 27.64
C ILE A 209 26.99 9.13 27.63
N SER A 210 26.37 9.65 26.57
CA SER A 210 24.91 9.68 26.44
C SER A 210 24.30 8.28 26.36
N THR A 211 24.93 7.34 25.64
CA THR A 211 24.47 5.94 25.56
C THR A 211 24.55 5.22 26.91
N VAL A 212 25.62 5.46 27.69
CA VAL A 212 25.79 4.91 29.04
C VAL A 212 24.80 5.54 30.04
N ILE A 213 24.58 6.85 29.96
CA ILE A 213 23.58 7.56 30.78
C ILE A 213 22.16 7.07 30.47
N VAL A 214 21.85 6.81 29.19
CA VAL A 214 20.57 6.28 28.74
C VAL A 214 20.36 4.83 29.20
N LEU A 215 21.36 3.96 29.06
CA LEU A 215 21.30 2.60 29.60
C LEU A 215 21.15 2.60 31.14
N GLY A 216 21.80 3.54 31.83
CA GLY A 216 21.64 3.78 33.26
C GLY A 216 20.25 4.30 33.65
N LEU A 217 19.67 5.21 32.87
CA LEU A 217 18.32 5.73 33.06
C LEU A 217 17.25 4.67 32.79
N VAL A 218 17.41 3.86 31.75
CA VAL A 218 16.51 2.71 31.46
C VAL A 218 16.60 1.66 32.57
N TYR A 219 17.80 1.42 33.12
CA TYR A 219 17.98 0.56 34.29
C TYR A 219 17.32 1.14 35.55
N LEU A 220 17.45 2.45 35.81
CA LEU A 220 16.83 3.14 36.95
C LEU A 220 15.29 3.20 36.83
N LEU A 221 14.75 3.47 35.64
CA LEU A 221 13.31 3.45 35.35
C LEU A 221 12.70 2.05 35.51
N ARG A 222 13.51 0.98 35.50
CA ARG A 222 13.08 -0.39 35.79
C ARG A 222 12.92 -0.66 37.30
N ILE A 223 13.62 0.11 38.15
CA ILE A 223 13.55 0.01 39.61
C ILE A 223 12.34 0.79 40.13
N GLU A 224 11.99 1.92 39.50
CA GLU A 224 10.90 2.80 39.91
C GLU A 224 9.54 2.38 39.31
N LYS A 225 9.18 1.10 39.47
CA LYS A 225 7.85 0.59 39.11
C LYS A 225 6.85 0.72 40.27
N ASN A 226 6.89 1.85 40.98
CA ASN A 226 5.86 2.21 41.95
C ASN A 226 5.05 3.41 41.45
N GLU A 227 3.74 3.33 41.64
CA GLU A 227 2.71 4.10 40.96
C GLU A 227 2.83 5.63 41.14
N THR A 228 2.59 6.36 40.03
CA THR A 228 1.82 7.63 39.89
C THR A 228 2.41 8.68 38.93
N ARG A 229 3.67 8.58 38.48
CA ARG A 229 4.26 9.53 37.50
C ARG A 229 4.59 8.90 36.14
N LYS A 230 3.56 8.47 35.39
CA LYS A 230 3.75 7.79 34.09
C LYS A 230 3.91 8.71 32.86
N GLY A 231 3.65 10.02 32.97
CA GLY A 231 3.59 10.90 31.80
C GLY A 231 4.86 11.69 31.46
N PHE A 232 5.60 12.15 32.47
CA PHE A 232 6.64 13.18 32.27
C PHE A 232 8.04 12.60 32.05
N PHE A 233 8.39 11.49 32.72
CA PHE A 233 9.72 10.88 32.65
C PHE A 233 9.91 9.92 31.47
N SER A 234 8.83 9.35 30.91
CA SER A 234 8.90 8.50 29.71
C SER A 234 9.34 9.31 28.49
N GLY A 235 8.83 10.54 28.36
CA GLY A 235 9.18 11.48 27.29
C GLY A 235 10.67 11.84 27.25
N PHE A 236 11.26 12.15 28.41
CA PHE A 236 12.69 12.46 28.52
C PHE A 236 13.59 11.25 28.20
N GLY A 237 13.20 10.05 28.62
CA GLY A 237 13.92 8.82 28.28
C GLY A 237 13.91 8.54 26.76
N SER A 238 12.75 8.74 26.11
CA SER A 238 12.64 8.62 24.65
C SER A 238 13.41 9.68 23.89
N ILE A 239 13.39 10.94 24.34
CA ILE A 239 14.14 12.03 23.72
C ILE A 239 15.65 11.78 23.87
N ALA A 240 16.10 11.32 25.04
CA ALA A 240 17.50 10.97 25.27
C ALA A 240 17.95 9.76 24.44
N LEU A 241 17.12 8.73 24.28
CA LEU A 241 17.37 7.61 23.36
C LEU A 241 17.47 8.05 21.90
N LEU A 242 16.58 8.95 21.48
CA LEU A 242 16.57 9.51 20.14
C LEU A 242 17.84 10.35 19.88
N ILE A 243 18.20 11.23 20.80
CA ILE A 243 19.45 12.03 20.73
C ILE A 243 20.69 11.13 20.74
N ALA A 244 20.74 10.10 21.59
CA ALA A 244 21.87 9.16 21.62
C ALA A 244 21.96 8.33 20.33
N SER A 245 20.82 7.91 19.78
CA SER A 245 20.77 7.18 18.51
C SER A 245 21.20 8.06 17.33
N LEU A 246 20.76 9.32 17.30
CA LEU A 246 21.19 10.30 16.29
C LEU A 246 22.67 10.64 16.42
N GLY A 247 23.18 10.76 17.66
CA GLY A 247 24.61 10.95 17.91
C GLY A 247 25.47 9.75 17.49
N PHE A 248 24.97 8.53 17.69
CA PHE A 248 25.64 7.31 17.22
C PHE A 248 25.61 7.19 15.69
N VAL A 249 24.50 7.55 15.05
CA VAL A 249 24.38 7.62 13.59
C VAL A 249 25.33 8.68 13.02
N SER A 250 25.38 9.89 13.60
CA SER A 250 26.36 10.92 13.23
C SER A 250 27.80 10.45 13.36
N MET A 251 28.11 9.64 14.38
CA MET A 251 29.46 9.08 14.57
C MET A 251 29.84 8.03 13.50
N LEU A 252 28.87 7.32 12.92
CA LEU A 252 29.07 6.35 11.84
C LEU A 252 28.94 6.98 10.44
N TRP A 253 28.28 8.13 10.35
CA TRP A 253 27.96 8.84 9.11
C TRP A 253 28.92 10.01 8.92
N ASN A 254 29.98 9.82 8.15
CA ASN A 254 30.93 10.90 7.81
C ASN A 254 31.24 10.89 6.29
N PRO A 255 30.38 11.48 5.45
CA PRO A 255 30.61 11.58 4.01
C PRO A 255 31.83 12.47 3.78
N GLN A 256 32.83 11.94 3.09
CA GLN A 256 34.04 12.66 2.71
C GLN A 256 33.93 13.09 1.24
N ASN A 257 34.42 14.28 0.91
CA ASN A 257 34.60 14.68 -0.50
C ASN A 257 35.62 13.76 -1.19
N ASP A 258 35.68 13.79 -2.52
CA ASP A 258 36.73 13.10 -3.30
C ASP A 258 38.16 13.42 -2.80
N ASP A 259 38.35 14.59 -2.16
CA ASP A 259 39.61 15.04 -1.54
C ASP A 259 39.79 14.66 -0.04
N GLN A 260 38.98 13.72 0.50
CA GLN A 260 39.00 13.27 1.91
C GLN A 260 38.71 14.34 2.98
N ASN A 261 38.24 15.53 2.59
CA ASN A 261 37.80 16.57 3.53
C ASN A 261 36.35 16.31 4.01
N PRO A 262 36.03 16.61 5.28
CA PRO A 262 34.66 16.56 5.79
C PRO A 262 33.79 17.61 5.10
N TYR A 263 32.57 17.26 4.72
CA TYR A 263 31.60 18.18 4.15
C TYR A 263 31.29 19.33 5.13
N ILE A 264 31.12 20.57 4.67
CA ILE A 264 30.69 21.68 5.52
C ILE A 264 29.24 21.99 5.18
N TRP A 265 28.36 21.87 6.17
CA TRP A 265 26.96 22.24 6.04
C TRP A 265 26.83 23.76 6.07
N GLN A 266 26.42 24.37 4.96
CA GLN A 266 26.09 25.80 4.94
C GLN A 266 24.67 26.01 5.49
N GLU A 267 24.46 27.06 6.28
CA GLU A 267 23.13 27.40 6.79
C GLU A 267 22.17 27.63 5.62
N ILE A 268 21.01 26.95 5.64
CA ILE A 268 19.91 27.22 4.71
C ILE A 268 19.52 28.70 4.94
N GLY A 269 19.67 29.57 3.93
CA GLY A 269 19.49 31.03 4.02
C GLY A 269 20.73 31.90 3.76
N VAL A 270 21.91 31.33 3.49
CA VAL A 270 23.05 32.10 2.95
C VAL A 270 22.91 32.11 1.43
N GLU A 271 22.74 33.30 0.82
CA GLU A 271 22.78 33.46 -0.64
C GLU A 271 24.01 32.73 -1.18
N ILE A 272 23.79 31.64 -1.90
CA ILE A 272 24.86 30.96 -2.63
C ILE A 272 25.42 32.01 -3.60
N PRO A 273 26.74 32.28 -3.62
CA PRO A 273 27.29 33.13 -4.66
C PRO A 273 27.05 32.43 -6.00
N GLN A 274 25.98 32.83 -6.70
CA GLN A 274 25.66 32.38 -8.06
C GLN A 274 26.67 32.87 -9.11
N VAL A 275 27.86 33.31 -8.68
CA VAL A 275 28.79 34.09 -9.47
C VAL A 275 29.45 33.24 -10.56
N GLU A 276 29.70 31.94 -10.35
CA GLU A 276 30.35 31.11 -11.39
C GLU A 276 29.40 30.66 -12.51
N LYS A 277 28.20 30.13 -12.18
CA LYS A 277 27.26 29.67 -13.21
C LYS A 277 26.66 30.79 -14.05
N LYS A 278 26.41 31.96 -13.44
CA LYS A 278 25.82 33.10 -14.13
C LYS A 278 26.79 33.71 -15.14
N GLN A 279 28.08 33.70 -14.80
CA GLN A 279 29.15 34.22 -15.65
C GLN A 279 29.44 33.26 -16.82
N GLU A 280 29.44 31.94 -16.59
CA GLU A 280 29.53 30.94 -17.68
C GLU A 280 28.33 31.01 -18.64
N LEU A 281 27.11 31.26 -18.13
CA LEU A 281 25.90 31.40 -18.96
C LEU A 281 25.87 32.72 -19.74
N GLU A 282 26.37 33.81 -19.15
CA GLU A 282 26.55 35.10 -19.85
C GLU A 282 27.63 35.00 -20.93
N ASP A 283 28.72 34.25 -20.68
CA ASP A 283 29.77 34.00 -21.67
C ASP A 283 29.26 33.12 -22.84
N ILE A 284 28.43 32.12 -22.56
CA ILE A 284 27.75 31.30 -23.60
C ILE A 284 26.77 32.15 -24.41
N ALA A 285 25.99 33.03 -23.76
CA ALA A 285 25.07 33.93 -24.46
C ALA A 285 25.80 34.92 -25.37
N ASN A 286 26.94 35.47 -24.92
CA ASN A 286 27.77 36.37 -25.72
C ASN A 286 28.45 35.66 -26.90
N LEU A 287 28.85 34.38 -26.74
CA LEU A 287 29.41 33.56 -27.81
C LEU A 287 28.38 33.24 -28.91
N ILE A 288 27.10 33.08 -28.56
CA ILE A 288 26.02 32.84 -29.51
C ILE A 288 25.74 34.11 -30.35
N ASP A 289 25.82 35.30 -29.73
CA ASP A 289 25.64 36.59 -30.40
C ASP A 289 26.80 36.93 -31.37
N GLU A 290 28.04 36.52 -31.05
CA GLU A 290 29.20 36.72 -31.93
C GLU A 290 29.21 35.79 -33.16
N ASP A 291 28.63 34.58 -33.08
CA ASP A 291 28.64 33.58 -34.16
C ASP A 291 27.50 33.77 -35.19
N THR A 292 26.47 34.57 -34.88
CA THR A 292 25.36 34.90 -35.79
C THR A 292 25.61 36.16 -36.63
N GLY A 293 26.84 36.36 -37.09
CA GLY A 293 27.20 37.46 -37.97
C GLY A 293 26.42 37.45 -39.29
N GLY A 294 25.50 38.40 -39.47
CA GLY A 294 24.84 38.67 -40.74
C GLY A 294 23.79 39.77 -40.66
N GLU A 295 24.12 40.95 -41.17
CA GLU A 295 23.18 42.02 -41.52
C GLU A 295 22.11 41.47 -42.49
N GLU A 296 20.83 41.48 -42.11
CA GLU A 296 19.69 41.77 -43.00
C GLU A 296 18.36 41.83 -42.22
N ASP A 297 17.49 42.71 -42.67
CA ASP A 297 16.26 43.17 -42.04
C ASP A 297 15.25 42.05 -41.71
N VAL A 298 14.94 41.85 -40.43
CA VAL A 298 13.69 41.20 -39.98
C VAL A 298 13.13 42.01 -38.79
N GLU A 299 11.89 42.47 -38.96
CA GLU A 299 11.10 43.19 -37.96
C GLU A 299 11.03 42.44 -36.62
N GLU A 300 11.23 43.20 -35.53
CA GLU A 300 10.83 42.95 -34.14
C GLU A 300 10.53 41.48 -33.76
N ALA A 301 11.57 40.77 -33.32
CA ALA A 301 11.40 39.65 -32.39
C ALA A 301 12.38 39.88 -31.24
N GLU A 302 11.89 40.30 -30.08
CA GLU A 302 12.67 40.37 -28.84
C GLU A 302 12.93 38.93 -28.34
N PRO A 303 14.16 38.38 -28.40
CA PRO A 303 14.45 37.04 -27.89
C PRO A 303 15.10 37.10 -26.49
N ALA A 304 15.51 38.29 -26.06
CA ALA A 304 16.28 38.51 -24.84
C ALA A 304 15.40 38.76 -23.59
N THR A 305 14.15 39.19 -23.77
CA THR A 305 13.15 39.34 -22.71
C THR A 305 12.59 37.98 -22.30
N ASP A 306 12.29 37.09 -23.24
CA ASP A 306 11.85 35.72 -22.96
C ASP A 306 12.93 34.89 -22.26
N LEU A 307 14.21 35.04 -22.63
CA LEU A 307 15.28 34.34 -21.94
C LEU A 307 15.52 34.90 -20.53
N LYS A 308 15.35 36.22 -20.33
CA LYS A 308 15.41 36.83 -18.99
C LYS A 308 14.20 36.51 -18.12
N GLU A 309 12.99 36.38 -18.68
CA GLU A 309 11.80 35.87 -17.99
C GLU A 309 11.89 34.36 -17.73
N PHE A 310 12.50 33.59 -18.63
CA PHE A 310 12.82 32.18 -18.43
C PHE A 310 13.88 31.99 -17.34
N ILE A 311 14.93 32.83 -17.31
CA ILE A 311 15.91 32.84 -16.24
C ILE A 311 15.29 33.31 -14.92
N ALA A 312 14.45 34.35 -14.92
CA ALA A 312 13.74 34.83 -13.72
C ALA A 312 12.69 33.84 -13.19
N SER A 313 12.04 33.06 -14.06
CA SER A 313 11.15 31.96 -13.68
C SER A 313 11.91 30.68 -13.28
N SER A 314 13.16 30.54 -13.71
CA SER A 314 14.08 29.47 -13.28
C SER A 314 14.88 29.84 -12.02
N SER A 315 14.92 31.13 -11.64
CA SER A 315 15.72 31.66 -10.51
C SER A 315 14.86 32.25 -9.39
N GLY A 316 13.65 31.72 -9.17
CA GLY A 316 12.76 32.14 -8.09
C GLY A 316 12.19 30.97 -7.28
N GLY A 317 12.71 30.74 -6.06
CA GLY A 317 12.00 30.00 -5.01
C GLY A 317 12.65 28.74 -4.41
N GLU A 318 13.84 28.90 -3.83
CA GLU A 318 14.46 28.15 -2.70
C GLU A 318 13.46 27.62 -1.63
N GLU A 319 13.60 26.53 -0.85
CA GLU A 319 14.70 25.66 -0.35
C GLU A 319 14.04 24.45 0.40
N PHE A 320 14.06 23.17 0.00
CA PHE A 320 13.81 22.03 0.92
C PHE A 320 14.90 20.99 0.69
N PRO A 321 15.59 20.50 1.73
CA PRO A 321 16.69 19.58 1.55
C PRO A 321 16.23 18.25 0.97
N MET A 322 16.60 17.99 -0.27
CA MET A 322 16.31 16.74 -0.98
C MET A 322 16.78 15.50 -0.22
N TRP A 323 17.96 15.58 0.41
CA TRP A 323 18.50 14.50 1.26
C TRP A 323 17.56 14.16 2.41
N LEU A 324 16.86 15.15 2.99
CA LEU A 324 15.90 14.95 4.07
C LEU A 324 14.65 14.24 3.53
N ALA A 325 14.16 14.64 2.36
CA ALA A 325 13.05 13.98 1.69
C ALA A 325 13.36 12.50 1.40
N GLN A 326 14.59 12.20 0.96
CA GLN A 326 15.06 10.86 0.63
C GLN A 326 15.39 10.01 1.87
N SER A 327 15.79 10.63 2.98
CA SER A 327 16.26 9.95 4.21
C SER A 327 15.25 8.95 4.80
N VAL A 328 13.97 9.12 4.52
CA VAL A 328 12.92 8.21 5.00
C VAL A 328 13.02 6.81 4.39
N ILE A 329 13.58 6.69 3.18
CA ILE A 329 13.76 5.42 2.47
C ILE A 329 14.76 4.52 3.24
N PRO A 330 16.03 4.92 3.43
CA PRO A 330 16.98 4.09 4.18
C PRO A 330 16.52 3.87 5.62
N LEU A 331 15.96 4.90 6.28
CA LEU A 331 15.43 4.79 7.63
C LEU A 331 14.40 3.65 7.72
N SER A 332 13.39 3.65 6.85
CA SER A 332 12.35 2.63 6.87
C SER A 332 12.89 1.24 6.58
N PHE A 333 13.83 1.11 5.63
CA PHE A 333 14.47 -0.17 5.34
C PHE A 333 15.30 -0.72 6.51
N PHE A 334 16.06 0.12 7.21
CA PHE A 334 16.79 -0.33 8.40
C PHE A 334 15.85 -0.72 9.55
N ILE A 335 14.76 0.02 9.75
CA ILE A 335 13.75 -0.34 10.74
C ILE A 335 13.11 -1.69 10.40
N MET A 336 12.73 -1.90 9.14
CA MET A 336 12.22 -3.19 8.67
C MET A 336 13.24 -4.30 8.86
N ALA A 337 14.51 -4.06 8.52
CA ALA A 337 15.59 -5.04 8.71
C ALA A 337 15.70 -5.46 10.19
N PHE A 338 15.67 -4.49 11.09
CA PHE A 338 15.65 -4.73 12.53
C PHE A 338 14.42 -5.53 12.98
N ARG A 339 13.22 -5.17 12.51
CA ARG A 339 11.96 -5.86 12.84
C ARG A 339 11.94 -7.30 12.36
N PHE A 340 12.33 -7.55 11.12
CA PHE A 340 12.40 -8.89 10.57
C PHE A 340 13.46 -9.75 11.25
N PHE A 341 14.61 -9.15 11.61
CA PHE A 341 15.65 -9.83 12.39
C PHE A 341 15.15 -10.20 13.79
N ALA A 342 14.50 -9.28 14.50
CA ALA A 342 13.90 -9.52 15.80
C ALA A 342 12.80 -10.59 15.74
N LEU A 343 11.98 -10.59 14.69
CA LEU A 343 10.94 -11.59 14.45
C LEU A 343 11.54 -12.98 14.17
N GLY A 344 12.61 -13.05 13.37
CA GLY A 344 13.36 -14.28 13.11
C GLY A 344 13.97 -14.87 14.39
N LEU A 345 14.51 -14.02 15.27
CA LEU A 345 15.05 -14.41 16.57
C LEU A 345 13.98 -14.84 17.57
N SER A 346 12.84 -14.16 17.63
CA SER A 346 11.75 -14.46 18.58
C SER A 346 11.00 -15.73 18.18
N GLY A 347 10.84 -15.95 16.88
CA GLY A 347 10.13 -17.09 16.32
C GLY A 347 8.65 -17.16 16.69
N ARG A 348 8.04 -16.04 17.11
CA ARG A 348 6.62 -15.89 17.45
C ARG A 348 5.83 -15.46 16.20
N PHE A 349 5.40 -16.45 15.41
CA PHE A 349 4.64 -16.19 14.18
C PHE A 349 3.13 -16.14 14.38
N GLU A 350 2.59 -16.80 15.40
CA GLU A 350 1.15 -16.84 15.70
C GLU A 350 0.69 -15.55 16.41
N LYS A 351 -0.54 -15.12 16.12
CA LYS A 351 -1.27 -14.08 16.85
C LYS A 351 -1.86 -14.72 18.11
N GLU A 352 -1.57 -14.15 19.28
CA GLU A 352 -2.51 -14.18 20.39
C GLU A 352 -3.60 -13.16 20.01
N GLU A 353 -4.61 -13.61 19.26
CA GLU A 353 -5.81 -12.82 18.93
C GLU A 353 -6.90 -12.97 20.01
N GLU A 354 -6.60 -13.63 21.13
CA GLU A 354 -7.61 -14.07 22.11
C GLU A 354 -7.83 -13.13 23.32
N ASP A 355 -7.06 -12.05 23.50
CA ASP A 355 -7.10 -11.31 24.78
C ASP A 355 -7.85 -9.94 24.77
N GLU A 356 -8.40 -9.44 23.65
CA GLU A 356 -9.08 -8.12 23.62
C GLU A 356 -10.61 -8.14 23.45
N ASP A 357 -11.24 -9.29 23.12
CA ASP A 357 -12.69 -9.38 22.85
C ASP A 357 -13.47 -10.30 23.82
N GLU A 358 -12.86 -10.82 24.89
CA GLU A 358 -13.47 -11.86 25.75
C GLU A 358 -14.50 -11.37 26.79
N ASP A 359 -14.84 -10.08 26.86
CA ASP A 359 -15.78 -9.55 27.86
C ASP A 359 -17.22 -9.29 27.36
N ILE A 360 -17.60 -9.75 26.16
CA ILE A 360 -18.97 -9.57 25.65
C ILE A 360 -19.56 -10.90 25.13
N ASP A 361 -20.53 -11.41 25.88
CA ASP A 361 -21.53 -12.45 25.56
C ASP A 361 -21.14 -13.93 25.71
N ALA A 362 -20.90 -14.38 26.94
CA ALA A 362 -20.81 -15.80 27.33
C ALA A 362 -22.12 -16.40 27.93
N GLU A 363 -23.31 -15.82 27.70
CA GLU A 363 -24.58 -16.32 28.25
C GLU A 363 -25.68 -16.56 27.21
N SER A 364 -25.38 -17.25 26.09
CA SER A 364 -26.42 -17.82 25.21
C SER A 364 -26.38 -19.35 25.23
N PRO A 365 -27.41 -20.03 25.77
CA PRO A 365 -27.49 -21.50 25.81
C PRO A 365 -27.54 -22.20 24.43
N ASN A 366 -27.65 -21.44 23.33
CA ASN A 366 -27.82 -21.95 21.96
C ASN A 366 -26.70 -21.50 20.99
N ALA A 367 -25.54 -21.08 21.50
CA ALA A 367 -24.40 -20.79 20.63
C ALA A 367 -23.92 -22.08 19.91
N PRO A 368 -23.78 -22.09 18.57
CA PRO A 368 -23.20 -23.21 17.86
C PRO A 368 -21.75 -23.44 18.35
N PRO A 369 -21.26 -24.69 18.35
CA PRO A 369 -19.92 -25.00 18.84
C PRO A 369 -18.87 -24.20 18.06
N PRO A 370 -17.78 -23.73 18.71
CA PRO A 370 -16.71 -23.04 18.03
C PRO A 370 -16.16 -23.88 16.88
N ALA A 371 -15.82 -23.22 15.77
CA ALA A 371 -15.36 -23.87 14.55
C ALA A 371 -14.22 -24.84 14.87
N THR A 372 -14.44 -26.13 14.60
CA THR A 372 -13.44 -27.17 14.86
C THR A 372 -12.22 -26.92 13.99
N ARG A 373 -11.10 -26.59 14.64
CA ARG A 373 -9.78 -26.50 13.99
C ARG A 373 -9.47 -27.86 13.39
N TRP A 374 -9.33 -27.95 12.07
CA TRP A 374 -8.90 -29.17 11.40
C TRP A 374 -7.48 -29.54 11.87
N ILE A 375 -7.37 -30.40 12.87
CA ILE A 375 -6.10 -31.00 13.26
C ILE A 375 -5.74 -32.01 12.17
N ARG A 376 -4.96 -31.59 11.17
CA ARG A 376 -4.29 -32.54 10.28
C ARG A 376 -3.24 -33.30 11.06
N SER A 377 -3.24 -34.62 10.87
CA SER A 377 -2.39 -35.59 11.53
C SER A 377 -0.90 -35.20 11.49
N THR A 378 -0.32 -35.12 12.67
CA THR A 378 1.12 -35.10 12.94
C THR A 378 1.80 -36.30 12.26
N GLY A 379 2.58 -36.08 11.20
CA GLY A 379 3.30 -37.22 10.60
C GLY A 379 4.16 -37.04 9.35
N ARG A 380 4.44 -35.83 8.83
CA ARG A 380 5.23 -35.68 7.58
C ARG A 380 6.25 -34.52 7.50
N GLY A 381 6.55 -33.87 8.63
CA GLY A 381 7.34 -32.63 8.65
C GLY A 381 8.71 -32.68 7.96
N GLY A 382 9.42 -33.81 8.00
CA GLY A 382 10.74 -33.96 7.35
C GLY A 382 10.68 -34.17 5.84
N ARG A 383 9.68 -34.92 5.32
CA ARG A 383 9.52 -35.11 3.87
C ARG A 383 9.03 -33.83 3.21
N ASP A 384 8.08 -33.14 3.83
CA ASP A 384 7.55 -31.88 3.31
C ASP A 384 8.66 -30.80 3.25
N LEU A 385 9.60 -30.79 4.20
CA LEU A 385 10.75 -29.88 4.20
C LEU A 385 11.72 -30.13 3.04
N ILE A 386 11.99 -31.41 2.76
CA ILE A 386 12.88 -31.81 1.65
C ILE A 386 12.21 -31.49 0.32
N PHE A 387 10.93 -31.81 0.14
CA PHE A 387 10.22 -31.45 -1.09
C PHE A 387 10.14 -29.93 -1.30
N LEU A 388 9.98 -29.13 -0.23
CA LEU A 388 9.88 -27.67 -0.37
C LEU A 388 11.21 -26.97 -0.70
N GLY A 389 12.35 -27.49 -0.24
CA GLY A 389 13.68 -26.92 -0.57
C GLY A 389 14.28 -27.50 -1.84
N LEU A 390 14.11 -28.81 -2.06
CA LEU A 390 14.69 -29.53 -3.18
C LEU A 390 13.95 -29.24 -4.49
N PHE A 391 12.62 -29.06 -4.46
CA PHE A 391 11.82 -28.85 -5.67
C PHE A 391 12.10 -27.49 -6.35
N PRO A 392 12.09 -26.34 -5.66
CA PRO A 392 12.52 -25.06 -6.23
C PRO A 392 13.97 -25.09 -6.70
N GLY A 393 14.86 -25.71 -5.91
CA GLY A 393 16.28 -25.83 -6.24
C GLY A 393 16.53 -26.71 -7.48
N ILE A 394 15.79 -27.80 -7.64
CA ILE A 394 15.84 -28.66 -8.83
C ILE A 394 15.25 -27.93 -10.04
N LEU A 395 14.15 -27.19 -9.89
CA LEU A 395 13.57 -26.40 -10.98
C LEU A 395 14.56 -25.35 -11.51
N LEU A 396 15.19 -24.60 -10.60
CA LEU A 396 16.20 -23.61 -10.95
C LEU A 396 17.48 -24.26 -11.52
N GLY A 397 17.92 -25.37 -10.93
CA GLY A 397 19.07 -26.14 -11.41
C GLY A 397 18.84 -26.76 -12.79
N MET A 398 17.66 -27.35 -13.02
CA MET A 398 17.26 -27.84 -14.34
C MET A 398 17.20 -26.71 -15.35
N GLY A 399 16.60 -25.57 -14.99
CA GLY A 399 16.56 -24.39 -15.84
C GLY A 399 17.95 -23.91 -16.26
N ALA A 400 18.89 -23.86 -15.31
CA ALA A 400 20.28 -23.49 -15.60
C ALA A 400 20.97 -24.52 -16.51
N THR A 401 20.75 -25.82 -16.30
CA THR A 401 21.32 -26.87 -17.17
C THR A 401 20.68 -26.93 -18.56
N LEU A 402 19.43 -26.48 -18.70
CA LEU A 402 18.73 -26.36 -19.98
C LEU A 402 19.14 -25.10 -20.76
N GLY A 403 20.05 -24.28 -20.22
CA GLY A 403 20.52 -23.06 -20.86
C GLY A 403 19.50 -21.92 -20.86
N LEU A 404 18.54 -21.90 -19.92
CA LEU A 404 17.64 -20.76 -19.75
C LEU A 404 18.45 -19.50 -19.40
N SER A 405 18.04 -18.36 -19.96
CA SER A 405 18.69 -17.09 -19.66
C SER A 405 18.55 -16.74 -18.17
N THR A 406 19.53 -15.99 -17.66
CA THR A 406 19.57 -15.54 -16.26
C THR A 406 18.28 -14.83 -15.83
N GLY A 407 17.66 -14.06 -16.74
CA GLY A 407 16.38 -13.39 -16.49
C GLY A 407 15.21 -14.35 -16.24
N VAL A 408 15.11 -15.43 -17.01
CA VAL A 408 14.04 -16.44 -16.83
C VAL A 408 14.22 -17.18 -15.50
N LEU A 409 15.47 -17.45 -15.10
CA LEU A 409 15.77 -18.06 -13.80
C LEU A 409 15.37 -17.17 -12.63
N ILE A 410 15.63 -15.86 -12.72
CA ILE A 410 15.22 -14.88 -11.70
C ILE A 410 13.69 -14.84 -11.61
N LEU A 411 12.99 -14.80 -12.74
CA LEU A 411 11.51 -14.83 -12.78
C LEU A 411 10.95 -16.08 -12.10
N ILE A 412 11.49 -17.26 -12.44
CA ILE A 412 11.09 -18.54 -11.82
C ILE A 412 11.36 -18.50 -10.31
N ALA A 413 12.51 -18.00 -9.88
CA ALA A 413 12.87 -17.89 -8.47
C ALA A 413 11.92 -16.97 -7.69
N SER A 414 11.55 -15.82 -8.26
CA SER A 414 10.62 -14.86 -7.65
C SER A 414 9.22 -15.44 -7.53
N VAL A 415 8.72 -16.13 -8.57
CA VAL A 415 7.42 -16.83 -8.52
C VAL A 415 7.45 -17.92 -7.44
N LEU A 416 8.52 -18.71 -7.35
CA LEU A 416 8.67 -19.74 -6.32
C LEU A 416 8.71 -19.14 -4.91
N MET A 417 9.34 -17.98 -4.72
CA MET A 417 9.32 -17.26 -3.43
C MET A 417 7.91 -16.86 -3.01
N VAL A 418 7.12 -16.31 -3.94
CA VAL A 418 5.71 -15.94 -3.68
C VAL A 418 4.90 -17.19 -3.32
N LEU A 419 5.09 -18.30 -4.04
CA LEU A 419 4.39 -19.56 -3.77
C LEU A 419 4.76 -20.17 -2.40
N ILE A 420 5.98 -19.93 -1.93
CA ILE A 420 6.45 -20.35 -0.59
C ILE A 420 5.83 -19.47 0.53
N GLY A 421 5.17 -18.36 0.17
CA GLY A 421 4.52 -17.40 1.07
C GLY A 421 5.46 -16.33 1.61
N ALA A 422 6.53 -16.01 0.86
CA ALA A 422 7.30 -14.80 1.12
C ALA A 422 6.42 -13.55 0.89
N PRO A 423 6.64 -12.46 1.65
CA PRO A 423 5.99 -11.17 1.36
C PRO A 423 6.25 -10.76 -0.08
N LEU A 424 5.23 -10.27 -0.79
CA LEU A 424 5.38 -10.01 -2.22
C LEU A 424 6.49 -9.00 -2.53
N PHE A 425 6.58 -7.94 -1.72
CA PHE A 425 7.61 -6.93 -1.91
C PHE A 425 9.03 -7.51 -1.85
N LEU A 426 9.24 -8.57 -1.08
CA LEU A 426 10.53 -9.25 -0.99
C LEU A 426 10.81 -10.00 -2.30
N ALA A 427 9.81 -10.68 -2.85
CA ALA A 427 9.94 -11.41 -4.10
C ALA A 427 10.22 -10.47 -5.28
N ILE A 428 9.46 -9.37 -5.41
CA ILE A 428 9.68 -8.35 -6.43
C ILE A 428 11.02 -7.67 -6.20
N GLY A 429 11.30 -7.24 -4.98
CA GLY A 429 12.51 -6.50 -4.65
C GLY A 429 13.80 -7.30 -4.89
N ILE A 430 13.81 -8.58 -4.54
CA ILE A 430 14.94 -9.47 -4.86
C ILE A 430 15.05 -9.67 -6.37
N ALA A 431 13.92 -9.80 -7.09
CA ALA A 431 13.91 -9.89 -8.55
C ALA A 431 14.57 -8.65 -9.17
N THR A 432 14.12 -7.46 -8.79
CA THR A 432 14.63 -6.18 -9.28
C THR A 432 16.12 -6.04 -8.98
N LEU A 433 16.53 -6.33 -7.73
CA LEU A 433 17.93 -6.27 -7.34
C LEU A 433 18.78 -7.24 -8.16
N ALA A 434 18.32 -8.48 -8.33
CA ALA A 434 19.02 -9.49 -9.12
C ALA A 434 19.11 -9.10 -10.59
N CYS A 435 18.05 -8.57 -11.19
CA CYS A 435 18.05 -8.11 -12.58
C CYS A 435 19.04 -6.96 -12.80
N VAL A 436 18.98 -5.92 -11.98
CA VAL A 436 19.85 -4.74 -12.12
C VAL A 436 21.32 -5.10 -11.91
N THR A 437 21.61 -5.95 -10.91
CA THR A 437 23.01 -6.27 -10.54
C THR A 437 23.62 -7.44 -11.31
N LEU A 438 22.84 -8.42 -11.77
CA LEU A 438 23.36 -9.60 -12.47
C LEU A 438 23.19 -9.54 -14.00
N ILE A 439 22.28 -8.70 -14.52
CA ILE A 439 22.00 -8.60 -15.96
C ILE A 439 22.51 -7.28 -16.53
N GLN A 440 22.24 -6.15 -15.89
CA GLN A 440 22.58 -4.84 -16.45
C GLN A 440 23.95 -4.31 -16.01
N ASP A 441 24.61 -4.93 -15.03
CA ASP A 441 25.83 -4.40 -14.37
C ASP A 441 25.66 -2.94 -13.89
N ILE A 442 24.42 -2.53 -13.61
CA ILE A 442 24.10 -1.18 -13.14
C ILE A 442 24.22 -1.15 -11.62
N SER A 443 24.72 -0.03 -11.09
CA SER A 443 24.77 0.19 -9.64
C SER A 443 23.35 0.10 -9.06
N ALA A 444 23.19 -0.73 -8.02
CA ALA A 444 21.93 -0.87 -7.28
C ALA A 444 21.45 0.45 -6.65
N PHE A 445 22.29 1.48 -6.62
CA PHE A 445 21.91 2.87 -6.37
C PHE A 445 20.73 3.35 -7.23
N ASN A 446 20.73 3.01 -8.53
CA ASN A 446 19.69 3.48 -9.46
C ASN A 446 18.30 2.96 -9.06
N ILE A 447 18.23 1.82 -8.38
CA ILE A 447 16.97 1.31 -7.82
C ILE A 447 16.44 2.30 -6.79
N SER A 448 17.24 2.72 -5.81
CA SER A 448 16.81 3.69 -4.80
C SER A 448 16.39 5.04 -5.41
N LYS A 449 17.09 5.49 -6.45
CA LYS A 449 16.72 6.71 -7.19
C LYS A 449 15.38 6.56 -7.92
N ASP A 450 15.23 5.49 -8.70
CA ASP A 450 13.99 5.18 -9.43
C ASP A 450 12.83 4.98 -8.45
N MET A 451 13.10 4.40 -7.29
CA MET A 451 12.11 4.23 -6.24
C MET A 451 11.61 5.56 -5.70
N TYR A 452 12.50 6.54 -5.50
CA TYR A 452 12.12 7.87 -5.03
C TYR A 452 11.35 8.66 -6.10
N GLU A 453 11.80 8.62 -7.36
CA GLU A 453 11.12 9.28 -8.49
C GLU A 453 9.74 8.65 -8.81
N ALA A 454 9.59 7.34 -8.59
CA ALA A 454 8.31 6.65 -8.77
C ALA A 454 7.22 7.16 -7.83
N VAL A 455 7.56 7.48 -6.56
CA VAL A 455 6.61 7.97 -5.57
C VAL A 455 6.25 9.44 -5.80
N LYS A 456 7.08 10.19 -6.52
CA LYS A 456 6.87 11.62 -6.76
C LYS A 456 5.64 11.97 -7.62
N LYS A 457 4.98 10.98 -8.21
CA LYS A 457 3.83 11.20 -9.08
C LYS A 457 2.61 11.66 -8.28
N GLU A 458 2.13 12.86 -8.58
CA GLU A 458 0.98 13.47 -7.90
C GLU A 458 -0.27 12.58 -7.96
N GLU A 459 -0.49 11.84 -9.05
CA GLU A 459 -1.61 10.91 -9.22
C GLU A 459 -1.67 9.83 -8.12
N LEU A 460 -0.52 9.47 -7.53
CA LEU A 460 -0.46 8.51 -6.43
C LEU A 460 -1.01 9.07 -5.11
N LEU A 461 -1.19 10.40 -4.97
CA LEU A 461 -1.78 11.03 -3.78
C LEU A 461 -3.26 10.64 -3.60
N ALA A 462 -3.95 10.31 -4.68
CA ALA A 462 -5.35 9.90 -4.63
C ALA A 462 -5.53 8.61 -3.82
N ILE A 463 -4.57 7.69 -3.90
CA ILE A 463 -4.61 6.38 -3.22
C ILE A 463 -4.71 6.55 -1.69
N PRO A 464 -3.80 7.27 -1.00
CA PRO A 464 -3.89 7.55 0.44
C PRO A 464 -5.15 8.27 0.84
N PHE A 465 -5.61 9.21 0.04
CA PHE A 465 -6.82 9.95 0.37
C PHE A 465 -8.07 9.07 0.27
N PHE A 466 -8.23 8.25 -0.77
CA PHE A 466 -9.41 7.38 -0.89
C PHE A 466 -9.46 6.29 0.18
N VAL A 467 -8.33 5.65 0.50
CA VAL A 467 -8.27 4.66 1.59
C VAL A 467 -8.50 5.32 2.94
N LEU A 468 -7.96 6.52 3.18
CA LEU A 468 -8.21 7.26 4.41
C LEU A 468 -9.69 7.64 4.53
N ALA A 469 -10.32 8.15 3.46
CA ALA A 469 -11.74 8.45 3.41
C ALA A 469 -12.59 7.21 3.72
N GLY A 470 -12.28 6.07 3.07
CA GLY A 470 -12.95 4.79 3.33
C GLY A 470 -12.83 4.32 4.78
N ASN A 471 -11.65 4.44 5.38
CA ASN A 471 -11.44 4.08 6.79
C ASN A 471 -12.17 5.03 7.75
N ILE A 472 -12.18 6.33 7.48
CA ILE A 472 -12.95 7.31 8.28
C ILE A 472 -14.44 6.97 8.24
N MET A 473 -14.98 6.69 7.05
CA MET A 473 -16.39 6.35 6.88
C MET A 473 -16.78 5.03 7.52
N THR A 474 -15.88 4.04 7.51
CA THR A 474 -16.09 2.72 8.14
C THR A 474 -16.10 2.80 9.66
N GLN A 475 -15.32 3.74 10.23
CA GLN A 475 -15.29 3.99 11.68
C GLN A 475 -16.37 4.96 12.15
N GLY A 476 -16.98 5.71 11.22
CA GLY A 476 -18.07 6.65 11.46
C GLY A 476 -19.45 6.07 11.12
N THR A 477 -20.44 6.95 10.93
CA THR A 477 -21.84 6.55 10.61
C THR A 477 -22.25 6.85 9.16
N ILE A 478 -21.39 7.47 8.34
CA ILE A 478 -21.66 7.69 6.91
C ILE A 478 -22.07 6.38 6.21
N ALA A 479 -21.31 5.28 6.41
CA ALA A 479 -21.60 4.00 5.77
C ALA A 479 -23.01 3.49 6.14
N GLU A 480 -23.35 3.52 7.43
CA GLU A 480 -24.66 3.12 7.95
C GLU A 480 -25.81 3.97 7.38
N ARG A 481 -25.60 5.29 7.27
CA ARG A 481 -26.58 6.22 6.70
C ARG A 481 -26.82 5.97 5.21
N LEU A 482 -25.76 5.72 4.44
CA LEU A 482 -25.87 5.35 3.03
C LEU A 482 -26.65 4.03 2.87
N VAL A 483 -26.41 3.06 3.75
CA VAL A 483 -27.18 1.80 3.77
C VAL A 483 -28.66 2.05 4.06
N ARG A 484 -28.99 2.91 5.02
CA ARG A 484 -30.39 3.27 5.34
C ARG A 484 -31.12 3.90 4.16
N VAL A 485 -30.45 4.78 3.42
CA VAL A 485 -31.00 5.40 2.21
C VAL A 485 -31.25 4.34 1.14
N ALA A 486 -30.29 3.44 0.89
CA ALA A 486 -30.45 2.36 -0.06
C ALA A 486 -31.63 1.44 0.31
N ARG A 487 -31.81 1.14 1.60
CA ARG A 487 -32.95 0.38 2.14
C ARG A 487 -34.27 1.10 1.95
N ALA A 488 -34.32 2.41 2.24
CA ALA A 488 -35.51 3.21 2.05
C ALA A 488 -35.91 3.27 0.57
N PHE A 489 -34.94 3.42 -0.33
CA PHE A 489 -35.16 3.45 -1.78
C PHE A 489 -35.70 2.11 -2.31
N MET A 490 -35.21 0.99 -1.80
CA MET A 490 -35.67 -0.35 -2.22
C MET A 490 -36.88 -0.85 -1.42
N GLY A 491 -37.44 -0.07 -0.51
CA GLY A 491 -38.45 -0.51 0.46
C GLY A 491 -39.78 -1.01 -0.12
N MET A 492 -40.15 -0.59 -1.34
CA MET A 492 -41.37 -1.08 -2.04
C MET A 492 -41.15 -2.38 -2.82
N THR A 493 -39.90 -2.79 -3.03
CA THR A 493 -39.60 -3.94 -3.88
C THR A 493 -39.64 -5.25 -3.06
N PRO A 494 -40.27 -6.32 -3.59
CA PRO A 494 -40.18 -7.64 -2.97
C PRO A 494 -38.71 -8.10 -2.90
N GLY A 495 -38.23 -8.51 -1.72
CA GLY A 495 -36.81 -8.79 -1.51
C GLY A 495 -35.92 -7.53 -1.42
N GLY A 496 -36.52 -6.37 -1.17
CA GLY A 496 -35.86 -5.07 -1.25
C GLY A 496 -34.62 -4.88 -0.39
N LEU A 497 -34.45 -5.62 0.71
CA LEU A 497 -33.23 -5.55 1.52
C LEU A 497 -32.02 -6.15 0.76
N GLY A 498 -32.23 -7.20 -0.05
CA GLY A 498 -31.20 -7.77 -0.90
C GLY A 498 -30.78 -6.83 -2.03
N LEU A 499 -31.74 -6.11 -2.63
CA LEU A 499 -31.43 -5.06 -3.62
C LEU A 499 -30.75 -3.86 -2.97
N ALA A 500 -31.16 -3.49 -1.76
CA ALA A 500 -30.53 -2.44 -0.98
C ALA A 500 -29.07 -2.77 -0.68
N SER A 501 -28.71 -4.05 -0.47
CA SER A 501 -27.30 -4.47 -0.31
C SER A 501 -26.47 -4.11 -1.53
N ILE A 502 -26.96 -4.43 -2.73
CA ILE A 502 -26.24 -4.14 -3.97
C ILE A 502 -26.12 -2.63 -4.18
N LEU A 503 -27.22 -1.90 -4.01
CA LEU A 503 -27.21 -0.44 -4.15
C LEU A 503 -26.28 0.23 -3.12
N ALA A 504 -26.30 -0.22 -1.86
CA ALA A 504 -25.41 0.27 -0.81
C ALA A 504 -23.94 -0.01 -1.15
N CYS A 505 -23.63 -1.20 -1.65
CA CYS A 505 -22.29 -1.53 -2.13
C CYS A 505 -21.87 -0.64 -3.29
N VAL A 506 -22.73 -0.37 -4.29
CA VAL A 506 -22.42 0.52 -5.42
C VAL A 506 -22.15 1.95 -4.96
N ILE A 507 -23.02 2.50 -4.10
CA ILE A 507 -22.86 3.87 -3.57
C ILE A 507 -21.57 3.99 -2.75
N PHE A 508 -21.28 3.00 -1.89
CA PHE A 508 -20.10 3.02 -1.05
C PHE A 508 -18.80 2.75 -1.83
N ALA A 509 -18.87 1.87 -2.84
CA ALA A 509 -17.78 1.58 -3.77
C ALA A 509 -17.32 2.86 -4.49
N ALA A 510 -18.28 3.69 -4.91
CA ALA A 510 -18.04 4.99 -5.56
C ALA A 510 -17.43 6.07 -4.63
N ILE A 511 -16.99 5.69 -3.42
CA ILE A 511 -16.33 6.58 -2.47
C ILE A 511 -15.04 5.94 -1.98
N SER A 512 -15.09 4.65 -1.63
CA SER A 512 -13.95 3.94 -1.05
C SER A 512 -12.92 3.49 -2.09
N GLY A 513 -13.34 3.23 -3.33
CA GLY A 513 -12.50 2.69 -4.39
C GLY A 513 -11.80 1.38 -4.02
N SER A 514 -12.32 0.65 -3.04
CA SER A 514 -11.71 -0.55 -2.45
C SER A 514 -12.76 -1.60 -2.10
N SER A 515 -12.56 -2.79 -2.66
CA SER A 515 -13.49 -3.89 -2.44
C SER A 515 -13.46 -4.46 -1.02
N PRO A 516 -12.31 -4.82 -0.41
CA PRO A 516 -12.28 -5.31 0.97
C PRO A 516 -12.92 -4.34 1.96
N VAL A 517 -12.67 -3.04 1.79
CA VAL A 517 -13.25 -1.99 2.63
C VAL A 517 -14.77 -1.94 2.47
N THR A 518 -15.28 -2.11 1.24
CA THR A 518 -16.72 -2.16 0.96
C THR A 518 -17.39 -3.38 1.60
N VAL A 519 -16.76 -4.56 1.51
CA VAL A 519 -17.26 -5.79 2.16
C VAL A 519 -17.28 -5.63 3.68
N ILE A 520 -16.25 -5.03 4.28
CA ILE A 520 -16.21 -4.79 5.73
C ILE A 520 -17.29 -3.80 6.16
N ALA A 521 -17.36 -2.63 5.50
CA ALA A 521 -18.26 -1.56 5.90
C ALA A 521 -19.73 -1.92 5.66
N VAL A 522 -20.09 -2.31 4.44
CA VAL A 522 -21.49 -2.62 4.10
C VAL A 522 -21.89 -4.00 4.63
N GLY A 523 -20.98 -4.98 4.57
CA GLY A 523 -21.26 -6.34 5.00
C GLY A 523 -21.47 -6.48 6.50
N SER A 524 -20.69 -5.79 7.35
CA SER A 524 -20.88 -5.82 8.81
C SER A 524 -22.23 -5.27 9.26
N ILE A 525 -22.82 -4.38 8.46
CA ILE A 525 -24.10 -3.73 8.71
C ILE A 525 -25.25 -4.56 8.10
N MET A 526 -25.12 -4.95 6.83
CA MET A 526 -26.20 -5.60 6.08
C MET A 526 -26.34 -7.09 6.36
N PHE A 527 -25.26 -7.81 6.65
CA PHE A 527 -25.33 -9.24 6.94
C PHE A 527 -26.23 -9.55 8.15
N PRO A 528 -26.03 -8.95 9.34
CA PRO A 528 -26.91 -9.19 10.48
C PRO A 528 -28.35 -8.75 10.20
N MET A 529 -28.57 -7.69 9.41
CA MET A 529 -29.92 -7.26 9.02
C MET A 529 -30.62 -8.29 8.11
N LEU A 530 -29.95 -8.79 7.08
CA LEU A 530 -30.50 -9.82 6.19
C LEU A 530 -30.85 -11.09 6.97
N VAL A 531 -29.98 -11.53 7.88
CA VAL A 531 -30.23 -12.71 8.72
C VAL A 531 -31.41 -12.46 9.67
N LYS A 532 -31.51 -11.27 10.28
CA LYS A 532 -32.64 -10.89 11.15
C LYS A 532 -33.97 -10.91 10.41
N ASP A 533 -34.00 -10.45 9.16
CA ASP A 533 -35.19 -10.41 8.31
C ASP A 533 -35.45 -11.76 7.58
N ARG A 534 -34.76 -12.83 8.03
CA ARG A 534 -34.92 -14.22 7.57
C ARG A 534 -34.54 -14.47 6.11
N TYR A 535 -33.64 -13.67 5.55
CA TYR A 535 -33.05 -13.98 4.24
C TYR A 535 -32.17 -15.24 4.36
N PRO A 536 -32.13 -16.11 3.33
CA PRO A 536 -31.29 -17.30 3.36
C PRO A 536 -29.82 -16.91 3.53
N GLU A 537 -29.17 -17.46 4.55
CA GLU A 537 -27.83 -17.06 4.93
C GLU A 537 -26.80 -17.24 3.79
N ASN A 538 -26.90 -18.33 3.03
CA ASN A 538 -26.06 -18.55 1.85
C ASN A 538 -26.28 -17.49 0.76
N TYR A 539 -27.50 -17.01 0.58
CA TYR A 539 -27.77 -15.91 -0.34
C TYR A 539 -27.16 -14.60 0.21
N SER A 540 -27.35 -14.32 1.50
CA SER A 540 -26.86 -13.10 2.15
C SER A 540 -25.34 -12.97 2.11
N MET A 541 -24.62 -14.06 2.41
CA MET A 541 -23.16 -14.09 2.26
C MET A 541 -22.76 -13.87 0.79
N GLY A 542 -23.37 -14.61 -0.13
CA GLY A 542 -23.01 -14.56 -1.55
C GLY A 542 -23.23 -13.19 -2.18
N VAL A 543 -24.38 -12.55 -1.91
CA VAL A 543 -24.72 -11.23 -2.47
C VAL A 543 -23.82 -10.14 -1.89
N LEU A 544 -23.54 -10.16 -0.59
CA LEU A 544 -22.70 -9.13 0.03
C LEU A 544 -21.23 -9.28 -0.36
N THR A 545 -20.72 -10.51 -0.43
CA THR A 545 -19.35 -10.76 -0.89
C THR A 545 -19.17 -10.34 -2.34
N SER A 546 -20.15 -10.62 -3.21
CA SER A 546 -20.07 -10.30 -4.64
C SER A 546 -20.36 -8.83 -4.94
N ALA A 547 -21.41 -8.24 -4.34
CA ALA A 547 -21.67 -6.82 -4.52
C ALA A 547 -20.56 -5.94 -3.92
N GLY A 548 -19.93 -6.40 -2.84
CA GLY A 548 -18.75 -5.73 -2.27
C GLY A 548 -17.49 -5.81 -3.15
N SER A 549 -17.45 -6.69 -4.17
CA SER A 549 -16.35 -6.69 -5.15
C SER A 549 -16.40 -5.51 -6.11
N LEU A 550 -17.59 -4.95 -6.33
CA LEU A 550 -17.82 -3.84 -7.25
C LEU A 550 -16.99 -2.58 -6.90
N GLY A 551 -16.47 -2.49 -5.67
CA GLY A 551 -15.48 -1.48 -5.26
C GLY A 551 -14.22 -1.39 -6.12
N ILE A 552 -13.96 -2.40 -6.95
CA ILE A 552 -12.81 -2.44 -7.88
C ILE A 552 -13.15 -1.82 -9.24
N ILE A 553 -14.39 -1.92 -9.70
CA ILE A 553 -14.82 -1.45 -11.04
C ILE A 553 -15.64 -0.16 -11.00
N ILE A 554 -16.35 0.12 -9.91
CA ILE A 554 -17.15 1.34 -9.75
C ILE A 554 -16.21 2.52 -9.45
N PRO A 555 -16.19 3.56 -10.29
CA PRO A 555 -15.32 4.71 -10.07
C PRO A 555 -15.75 5.61 -8.90
N PRO A 556 -14.81 6.35 -8.27
CA PRO A 556 -13.35 6.27 -8.41
C PRO A 556 -12.79 4.96 -7.85
N SER A 557 -11.84 4.35 -8.56
CA SER A 557 -11.28 3.02 -8.24
C SER A 557 -9.76 3.08 -8.12
N VAL A 558 -9.21 2.60 -7.00
CA VAL A 558 -7.75 2.53 -6.78
C VAL A 558 -7.07 1.63 -7.83
N PRO A 559 -7.57 0.43 -8.15
CA PRO A 559 -7.05 -0.39 -9.25
C PRO A 559 -6.98 0.34 -10.60
N MET A 560 -7.99 1.14 -10.94
CA MET A 560 -7.98 1.92 -12.19
C MET A 560 -6.87 2.96 -12.22
N ILE A 561 -6.66 3.70 -11.13
CA ILE A 561 -5.58 4.67 -11.03
C ILE A 561 -4.23 3.98 -11.27
N ILE A 562 -3.99 2.84 -10.63
CA ILE A 562 -2.73 2.10 -10.74
C ILE A 562 -2.54 1.56 -12.16
N TYR A 563 -3.59 1.02 -12.78
CA TYR A 563 -3.52 0.54 -14.16
C TYR A 563 -3.14 1.67 -15.12
N ALA A 564 -3.78 2.84 -14.99
CA ALA A 564 -3.49 4.01 -15.81
C ALA A 564 -2.04 4.46 -15.67
N ILE A 565 -1.54 4.54 -14.43
CA ILE A 565 -0.15 4.92 -14.14
C ILE A 565 0.86 3.93 -14.73
N MET A 566 0.59 2.63 -14.62
CA MET A 566 1.54 1.58 -15.05
C MET A 566 1.56 1.38 -16.55
N VAL A 567 0.39 1.28 -17.17
CA VAL A 567 0.28 1.10 -18.62
C VAL A 567 0.61 2.40 -19.33
N GLY A 568 0.17 3.55 -18.82
CA GLY A 568 0.51 4.85 -19.37
C GLY A 568 2.02 5.08 -19.48
N GLN A 569 2.80 4.71 -18.44
CA GLN A 569 4.26 4.76 -18.51
C GLN A 569 4.84 3.86 -19.60
N THR A 570 4.37 2.62 -19.66
CA THR A 570 4.90 1.61 -20.58
C THR A 570 4.66 2.00 -22.04
N LEU A 571 3.48 2.56 -22.32
CA LEU A 571 3.13 3.03 -23.67
C LEU A 571 3.93 4.27 -24.07
N VAL A 572 4.15 5.22 -23.16
CA VAL A 572 4.97 6.41 -23.41
C VAL A 572 6.44 6.04 -23.67
N SER A 573 6.97 5.03 -22.95
CA SER A 573 8.31 4.50 -23.19
C SER A 573 8.43 3.84 -24.57
N SER A 574 7.42 3.07 -24.98
CA SER A 574 7.41 2.35 -26.27
C SER A 574 7.20 3.29 -27.46
N SER A 575 6.42 4.37 -27.29
CA SER A 575 6.15 5.34 -28.35
C SER A 575 7.36 6.19 -28.73
N LYS A 576 8.34 6.36 -27.82
CA LYS A 576 9.58 7.10 -28.14
C LYS A 576 10.47 6.37 -29.15
N GLU A 577 10.40 5.05 -29.22
CA GLU A 577 11.19 4.23 -30.15
C GLU A 577 10.51 4.07 -31.51
N GLU A 578 9.19 3.93 -31.55
CA GLU A 578 8.43 3.82 -32.82
C GLU A 578 8.40 5.13 -33.61
N PHE A 579 8.49 6.30 -32.96
CA PHE A 579 8.50 7.60 -33.64
C PHE A 579 9.78 7.86 -34.46
N ILE A 580 10.84 7.08 -34.24
CA ILE A 580 12.13 7.26 -34.93
C ILE A 580 12.28 6.32 -36.14
N GLN A 581 11.54 5.19 -36.21
CA GLN A 581 11.82 4.19 -37.24
C GLN A 581 10.81 4.02 -38.37
N GLU A 582 9.50 4.29 -38.21
CA GLU A 582 8.58 4.06 -39.32
C GLU A 582 7.40 5.04 -39.32
N GLY A 583 7.43 6.00 -40.26
CA GLY A 583 6.29 6.83 -40.62
C GLY A 583 5.19 6.06 -41.34
N LEU A 584 4.68 4.96 -40.75
CA LEU A 584 3.70 4.09 -41.38
C LEU A 584 2.51 3.75 -40.46
N ARG A 585 1.44 4.53 -40.62
CA ARG A 585 0.02 4.13 -40.59
C ARG A 585 -0.40 3.04 -39.57
N LEU A 586 -0.49 3.42 -38.30
CA LEU A 586 -1.64 2.98 -37.49
C LEU A 586 -2.87 3.72 -38.02
N GLY A 587 -3.81 3.00 -38.64
CA GLY A 587 -4.99 3.60 -39.23
C GLY A 587 -5.81 4.38 -38.21
N GLY A 588 -5.87 5.70 -38.39
CA GLY A 588 -6.95 6.58 -37.89
C GLY A 588 -7.23 6.59 -36.39
N LEU A 589 -6.30 6.16 -35.54
CA LEU A 589 -6.42 6.36 -34.10
C LEU A 589 -5.61 7.60 -33.74
N ASP A 590 -6.31 8.67 -33.36
CA ASP A 590 -5.73 9.95 -32.98
C ASP A 590 -4.64 9.77 -31.91
N GLU A 591 -3.63 10.63 -31.93
CA GLU A 591 -2.50 10.68 -30.99
C GLU A 591 -2.94 10.79 -29.51
N LYS A 592 -4.19 11.23 -29.26
CA LYS A 592 -4.85 11.22 -27.96
C LYS A 592 -5.24 9.82 -27.43
N VAL A 593 -5.31 8.81 -28.28
CA VAL A 593 -5.87 7.47 -27.96
C VAL A 593 -4.85 6.55 -27.24
N LEU A 594 -3.56 6.92 -27.24
CA LEU A 594 -2.48 6.15 -26.62
C LEU A 594 -2.17 6.53 -25.16
N GLN A 595 -2.65 7.67 -24.67
CA GLN A 595 -2.47 8.06 -23.28
C GLN A 595 -3.61 7.50 -22.42
N VAL A 596 -3.29 6.56 -21.52
CA VAL A 596 -4.25 6.01 -20.57
C VAL A 596 -4.34 6.95 -19.37
N SER A 597 -5.34 7.84 -19.35
CA SER A 597 -5.59 8.70 -18.20
C SER A 597 -6.46 7.99 -17.14
N PRO A 598 -6.26 8.26 -15.84
CA PRO A 598 -7.14 7.72 -14.80
C PRO A 598 -8.62 8.13 -14.98
N ASN A 599 -8.86 9.34 -15.47
CA ASN A 599 -10.23 9.85 -15.68
C ASN A 599 -10.95 9.10 -16.81
N ASP A 600 -10.28 8.84 -17.93
CA ASP A 600 -10.89 8.09 -19.03
C ASP A 600 -11.20 6.66 -18.62
N LEU A 601 -10.33 6.05 -17.80
CA LEU A 601 -10.56 4.71 -17.28
C LEU A 601 -11.73 4.68 -16.27
N PHE A 602 -11.91 5.75 -15.49
CA PHE A 602 -13.10 5.91 -14.65
C PHE A 602 -14.37 5.98 -15.49
N ILE A 603 -14.41 6.83 -16.52
CA ILE A 603 -15.56 6.90 -17.43
C ILE A 603 -15.83 5.53 -18.09
N ALA A 604 -14.78 4.84 -18.53
CA ALA A 604 -14.87 3.52 -19.12
C ALA A 604 -15.39 2.43 -18.15
N GLY A 605 -15.20 2.63 -16.84
CA GLY A 605 -15.63 1.73 -15.78
C GLY A 605 -17.10 1.84 -15.37
N VAL A 606 -17.75 2.98 -15.64
CA VAL A 606 -19.13 3.26 -15.21
C VAL A 606 -20.12 2.25 -15.78
N LEU A 607 -20.16 2.09 -17.11
CA LEU A 607 -21.12 1.20 -17.77
C LEU A 607 -20.90 -0.28 -17.41
N PRO A 608 -19.67 -0.83 -17.44
CA PRO A 608 -19.42 -2.22 -17.04
C PRO A 608 -19.78 -2.47 -15.58
N GLY A 609 -19.42 -1.56 -14.66
CA GLY A 609 -19.76 -1.69 -13.25
C GLY A 609 -21.26 -1.66 -12.99
N LEU A 610 -21.99 -0.71 -13.60
CA LEU A 610 -23.45 -0.65 -13.52
C LEU A 610 -24.12 -1.87 -14.16
N PHE A 611 -23.56 -2.39 -15.25
CA PHE A 611 -24.04 -3.61 -15.89
C PHE A 611 -23.92 -4.83 -14.95
N ILE A 612 -22.77 -5.02 -14.29
CA ILE A 612 -22.60 -6.09 -13.31
C ILE A 612 -23.56 -5.91 -12.14
N ALA A 613 -23.68 -4.69 -11.59
CA ALA A 613 -24.61 -4.39 -10.51
C ALA A 613 -26.07 -4.68 -10.90
N CYS A 614 -26.47 -4.33 -12.13
CA CYS A 614 -27.80 -4.61 -12.67
C CYS A 614 -28.04 -6.12 -12.78
N MET A 615 -27.07 -6.89 -13.28
CA MET A 615 -27.19 -8.34 -13.36
C MET A 615 -27.32 -8.99 -11.97
N LEU A 616 -26.53 -8.54 -10.99
CA LEU A 616 -26.67 -8.97 -9.60
C LEU A 616 -28.06 -8.64 -9.06
N ALA A 617 -28.60 -7.45 -9.35
CA ALA A 617 -29.94 -7.04 -8.93
C ALA A 617 -31.05 -7.90 -9.57
N LEU A 618 -30.92 -8.22 -10.87
CA LEU A 618 -31.84 -9.11 -11.58
C LEU A 618 -31.82 -10.52 -10.98
N TYR A 619 -30.63 -11.04 -10.66
CA TYR A 619 -30.50 -12.34 -10.02
C TYR A 619 -31.11 -12.35 -8.61
N THR A 620 -30.93 -11.27 -7.85
CA THR A 620 -31.58 -11.06 -6.55
C THR A 620 -33.11 -11.09 -6.65
N LEU A 621 -33.69 -10.36 -7.60
CA LEU A 621 -35.13 -10.36 -7.85
C LEU A 621 -35.64 -11.76 -8.24
N TYR A 622 -34.86 -12.49 -9.03
CA TYR A 622 -35.19 -13.87 -9.40
C TYR A 622 -35.14 -14.83 -8.20
N GLN A 623 -34.11 -14.73 -7.35
CA GLN A 623 -33.91 -15.62 -6.22
C GLN A 623 -34.90 -15.35 -5.08
N LEU A 624 -35.28 -14.08 -4.86
CA LEU A 624 -36.19 -13.63 -3.80
C LEU A 624 -37.62 -13.35 -4.29
N ARG A 625 -37.98 -13.89 -5.46
CA ARG A 625 -39.31 -13.70 -6.04
C ARG A 625 -40.42 -14.17 -5.08
N PRO A 626 -41.56 -13.45 -4.98
CA PRO A 626 -42.67 -13.81 -4.09
C PRO A 626 -43.27 -15.19 -4.34
N THR A 627 -43.05 -15.77 -5.53
CA THR A 627 -43.54 -17.11 -5.91
C THR A 627 -42.79 -18.24 -5.19
N ARG A 628 -41.64 -17.96 -4.55
CA ARG A 628 -40.89 -18.95 -3.77
C ARG A 628 -41.50 -19.09 -2.39
N THR A 629 -42.14 -20.23 -2.14
CA THR A 629 -42.73 -20.57 -0.84
C THR A 629 -41.71 -21.14 0.14
N ASP A 630 -40.46 -21.36 -0.29
CA ASP A 630 -39.36 -21.87 0.53
C ASP A 630 -38.65 -20.79 1.37
N ILE A 631 -39.01 -19.51 1.18
CA ILE A 631 -38.35 -18.36 1.82
C ILE A 631 -39.40 -17.50 2.53
N ASP A 632 -39.31 -17.43 3.85
CA ASP A 632 -40.21 -16.63 4.71
C ASP A 632 -39.54 -15.29 5.06
N ILE A 633 -39.49 -14.37 4.09
CA ILE A 633 -38.88 -13.04 4.26
C ILE A 633 -39.82 -12.17 5.08
N VAL A 634 -39.32 -11.58 6.17
CA VAL A 634 -40.08 -10.59 6.93
C VAL A 634 -40.22 -9.33 6.07
N PRO A 635 -41.44 -8.91 5.69
CA PRO A 635 -41.62 -7.69 4.92
C PRO A 635 -41.16 -6.50 5.75
N ASN A 636 -40.50 -5.57 5.06
CA ASN A 636 -39.90 -4.39 5.69
C ASN A 636 -41.02 -3.52 6.27
N GLU A 637 -41.19 -3.49 7.59
CA GLU A 637 -42.14 -2.60 8.26
C GLU A 637 -41.68 -1.15 8.06
N MET A 638 -42.29 -0.44 7.13
CA MET A 638 -42.06 0.99 6.93
C MET A 638 -42.94 1.78 7.90
N GLU A 639 -42.32 2.57 8.77
CA GLU A 639 -43.04 3.53 9.62
C GLU A 639 -43.57 4.70 8.77
N GLY A 640 -44.77 4.54 8.21
CA GLY A 640 -45.43 5.53 7.34
C GLY A 640 -45.44 5.13 5.86
N GLY A 641 -45.86 6.06 4.99
CA GLY A 641 -45.85 5.82 3.53
C GLY A 641 -44.43 5.84 2.94
N TYR A 642 -44.22 5.12 1.83
CA TYR A 642 -42.91 5.00 1.15
C TYR A 642 -42.21 6.36 0.93
N VAL A 643 -42.93 7.32 0.34
CA VAL A 643 -42.37 8.65 0.03
C VAL A 643 -41.99 9.40 1.31
N SER A 644 -42.77 9.26 2.38
CA SER A 644 -42.46 9.87 3.68
C SER A 644 -41.22 9.24 4.32
N ASN A 645 -41.06 7.93 4.21
CA ASN A 645 -39.89 7.22 4.75
C ASN A 645 -38.63 7.55 3.95
N LEU A 646 -38.71 7.51 2.62
CA LEU A 646 -37.60 7.87 1.73
C LEU A 646 -37.16 9.32 1.94
N GLY A 647 -38.11 10.26 2.00
CA GLY A 647 -37.80 11.66 2.27
C GLY A 647 -37.14 11.86 3.65
N ARG A 648 -37.61 11.13 4.68
CA ARG A 648 -37.02 11.17 6.02
C ARG A 648 -35.60 10.63 6.03
N GLU A 649 -35.34 9.48 5.42
CA GLU A 649 -34.00 8.89 5.39
C GLU A 649 -33.02 9.69 4.52
N ILE A 650 -33.47 10.26 3.39
CA ILE A 650 -32.66 11.20 2.59
C ILE A 650 -32.33 12.44 3.42
N ALA A 651 -33.29 13.03 4.13
CA ALA A 651 -33.04 14.20 4.97
C ALA A 651 -32.09 13.88 6.13
N ASN A 652 -32.29 12.75 6.82
CA ASN A 652 -31.42 12.29 7.92
C ASN A 652 -30.00 11.95 7.45
N SER A 653 -29.85 11.53 6.20
CA SER A 653 -28.59 11.10 5.60
C SER A 653 -28.05 12.09 4.58
N PHE A 654 -28.57 13.32 4.57
CA PHE A 654 -28.25 14.34 3.57
C PHE A 654 -26.73 14.54 3.42
N PHE A 655 -26.02 14.68 4.55
CA PHE A 655 -24.57 14.82 4.57
C PHE A 655 -23.83 13.55 4.14
N ALA A 656 -24.37 12.37 4.38
CA ALA A 656 -23.76 11.13 3.90
C ALA A 656 -23.89 10.99 2.38
N ILE A 657 -25.07 11.33 1.81
CA ILE A 657 -25.33 11.27 0.36
C ILE A 657 -24.55 12.35 -0.40
N LEU A 658 -24.36 13.53 0.23
CA LEU A 658 -23.64 14.62 -0.41
C LEU A 658 -22.18 14.24 -0.73
N LEU A 659 -21.57 13.32 0.02
CA LEU A 659 -20.19 12.87 -0.23
C LEU A 659 -20.00 12.19 -1.61
N PRO A 660 -20.69 11.10 -1.97
CA PRO A 660 -20.57 10.52 -3.31
C PRO A 660 -21.01 11.49 -4.41
N VAL A 661 -22.01 12.34 -4.17
CA VAL A 661 -22.41 13.39 -5.14
C VAL A 661 -21.29 14.40 -5.36
N LEU A 662 -20.60 14.82 -4.29
CA LEU A 662 -19.48 15.75 -4.32
C LEU A 662 -18.29 15.15 -5.09
N ILE A 663 -17.94 13.90 -4.82
CA ILE A 663 -16.82 13.20 -5.45
C ILE A 663 -17.10 12.97 -6.94
N LEU A 664 -18.20 12.26 -7.26
CA LEU A 664 -18.53 11.92 -8.65
C LEU A 664 -18.88 13.18 -9.45
N GLY A 665 -19.66 14.08 -8.86
CA GLY A 665 -20.05 15.32 -9.52
C GLY A 665 -18.87 16.25 -9.78
N GLY A 666 -17.83 16.21 -8.94
CA GLY A 666 -16.60 16.96 -9.12
C GLY A 666 -15.67 16.35 -10.17
N ILE A 667 -15.46 15.02 -10.15
CA ILE A 667 -14.62 14.31 -11.13
C ILE A 667 -15.20 14.45 -12.55
N TYR A 668 -16.52 14.23 -12.70
CA TYR A 668 -17.17 14.28 -14.01
C TYR A 668 -17.58 15.71 -14.43
N GLY A 669 -17.29 16.73 -13.62
CA GLY A 669 -17.64 18.12 -13.91
C GLY A 669 -19.15 18.40 -13.98
N ILE A 670 -19.99 17.52 -13.44
CA ILE A 670 -21.45 17.67 -13.39
C ILE A 670 -21.85 18.83 -12.47
N LEU A 671 -21.03 19.12 -11.45
CA LEU A 671 -21.26 20.20 -10.49
C LEU A 671 -20.95 21.61 -11.01
N GLY A 672 -20.78 21.79 -12.33
CA GLY A 672 -20.64 23.09 -12.97
C GLY A 672 -19.27 23.74 -12.69
N PRO A 673 -19.19 24.79 -11.83
CA PRO A 673 -17.92 25.46 -11.51
C PRO A 673 -16.90 24.60 -10.75
N LEU A 674 -17.32 23.48 -10.15
CA LEU A 674 -16.46 22.62 -9.33
C LEU A 674 -15.97 21.44 -10.16
N LYS A 675 -14.74 21.54 -10.71
CA LYS A 675 -14.07 20.43 -11.41
C LYS A 675 -12.92 19.93 -10.57
N PHE A 676 -12.93 18.63 -10.25
CA PHE A 676 -11.90 18.01 -9.44
C PHE A 676 -11.05 17.09 -10.30
N THR A 677 -9.73 17.17 -10.12
CA THR A 677 -8.87 16.05 -10.48
C THR A 677 -9.11 14.89 -9.51
N VAL A 678 -8.61 13.69 -9.85
CA VAL A 678 -8.80 12.49 -9.03
C VAL A 678 -8.20 12.66 -7.62
N THR A 679 -7.04 13.32 -7.53
CA THR A 679 -6.33 13.59 -6.27
C THR A 679 -7.08 14.59 -5.41
N GLU A 680 -7.62 15.65 -6.01
CA GLU A 680 -8.42 16.66 -5.30
C GLU A 680 -9.75 16.11 -4.82
N ALA A 681 -10.45 15.33 -5.65
CA ALA A 681 -11.69 14.68 -5.25
C ALA A 681 -11.48 13.80 -4.01
N ALA A 682 -10.35 13.10 -3.95
CA ALA A 682 -9.97 12.29 -2.80
C ALA A 682 -9.62 13.16 -1.57
N ALA A 683 -8.87 14.25 -1.73
CA ALA A 683 -8.55 15.17 -0.63
C ALA A 683 -9.82 15.82 -0.06
N VAL A 684 -10.71 16.30 -0.92
CA VAL A 684 -12.02 16.84 -0.57
C VAL A 684 -12.86 15.78 0.14
N ALA A 685 -12.84 14.51 -0.32
CA ALA A 685 -13.55 13.42 0.33
C ALA A 685 -13.08 13.20 1.77
N VAL A 686 -11.77 13.23 2.03
CA VAL A 686 -11.22 13.09 3.39
C VAL A 686 -11.64 14.26 4.27
N VAL A 687 -11.44 15.50 3.80
CA VAL A 687 -11.80 16.71 4.57
C VAL A 687 -13.29 16.72 4.89
N TYR A 688 -14.13 16.41 3.90
CA TYR A 688 -15.57 16.33 4.07
C TYR A 688 -15.98 15.23 5.05
N ALA A 689 -15.44 14.01 4.90
CA ALA A 689 -15.74 12.90 5.80
C ALA A 689 -15.32 13.21 7.25
N LEU A 690 -14.14 13.81 7.45
CA LEU A 690 -13.70 14.27 8.77
C LEU A 690 -14.65 15.33 9.35
N PHE A 691 -15.02 16.33 8.55
CA PHE A 691 -15.92 17.38 9.00
C PHE A 691 -17.29 16.82 9.41
N VAL A 692 -17.87 15.95 8.58
CA VAL A 692 -19.16 15.32 8.87
C VAL A 692 -19.08 14.45 10.12
N GLU A 693 -18.07 13.60 10.25
CA GLU A 693 -17.97 12.66 11.38
C GLU A 693 -17.57 13.35 12.70
N LEU A 694 -16.74 14.39 12.66
CA LEU A 694 -16.31 15.12 13.86
C LEU A 694 -17.32 16.19 14.31
N CYS A 695 -17.88 16.96 13.37
CA CYS A 695 -18.68 18.16 13.70
C CYS A 695 -20.18 17.90 13.65
N ILE A 696 -20.66 17.14 12.65
CA ILE A 696 -22.10 16.96 12.39
C ILE A 696 -22.61 15.70 13.10
N HIS A 697 -22.12 14.51 12.72
CA HIS A 697 -22.53 13.26 13.34
C HIS A 697 -21.96 13.10 14.76
N ARG A 698 -20.75 13.62 15.01
CA ARG A 698 -20.03 13.55 16.31
C ARG A 698 -19.77 12.12 16.79
N GLU A 699 -19.63 11.18 15.87
CA GLU A 699 -19.41 9.75 16.14
C GLU A 699 -17.92 9.44 16.23
N LEU A 700 -17.10 10.16 15.45
CA LEU A 700 -15.65 10.07 15.54
C LEU A 700 -15.13 11.02 16.63
N SER A 701 -14.43 10.48 17.62
CA SER A 701 -13.72 11.30 18.62
C SER A 701 -12.35 11.70 18.10
N ILE A 702 -11.92 12.95 18.35
CA ILE A 702 -10.57 13.42 17.99
C ILE A 702 -9.45 12.57 18.64
N ARG A 703 -9.75 11.87 19.74
CA ARG A 703 -8.84 10.92 20.39
C ARG A 703 -8.64 9.63 19.61
N LYS A 704 -9.62 9.23 18.79
CA LYS A 704 -9.55 8.04 17.92
C LYS A 704 -8.90 8.37 16.58
N LEU A 705 -8.82 9.64 16.19
CA LEU A 705 -8.29 10.07 14.89
C LEU A 705 -6.86 9.59 14.60
N PRO A 706 -5.88 9.65 15.53
CA PRO A 706 -4.53 9.11 15.27
C PRO A 706 -4.52 7.60 15.01
N LYS A 707 -5.46 6.84 15.60
CA LYS A 707 -5.60 5.41 15.31
C LYS A 707 -6.07 5.20 13.88
N VAL A 708 -7.12 5.92 13.45
CA VAL A 708 -7.65 5.84 12.07
C VAL A 708 -6.61 6.26 11.03
N LEU A 709 -5.89 7.35 11.28
CA LEU A 709 -4.82 7.84 10.40
C LEU A 709 -3.67 6.84 10.30
N SER A 710 -3.18 6.33 11.44
CA SER A 710 -2.09 5.35 11.43
C SER A 710 -2.49 4.01 10.82
N ASP A 711 -3.70 3.51 11.07
CA ASP A 711 -4.20 2.27 10.45
C ASP A 711 -4.33 2.44 8.92
N SER A 712 -4.74 3.63 8.46
CA SER A 712 -4.76 3.97 7.03
C SER A 712 -3.36 4.04 6.44
N GLY A 713 -2.41 4.66 7.15
CA GLY A 713 -1.00 4.74 6.75
C GLY A 713 -0.31 3.38 6.68
N VAL A 714 -0.67 2.41 7.53
CA VAL A 714 -0.17 1.03 7.44
C VAL A 714 -0.66 0.35 6.17
N MET A 715 -1.95 0.49 5.86
CA MET A 715 -2.52 -0.05 4.62
C MET A 715 -1.82 0.56 3.41
N MET A 716 -1.69 1.90 3.39
CA MET A 716 -0.93 2.65 2.37
C MET A 716 0.48 2.15 2.18
N GLY A 717 1.25 2.07 3.25
CA GLY A 717 2.68 1.84 3.12
C GLY A 717 2.99 0.44 2.60
N SER A 718 2.17 -0.55 2.94
CA SER A 718 2.28 -1.88 2.33
C SER A 718 2.10 -1.85 0.81
N LEU A 719 1.22 -0.98 0.30
CA LEU A 719 0.97 -0.81 -1.14
C LEU A 719 2.09 -0.02 -1.81
N PHE A 720 2.50 1.10 -1.22
CA PHE A 720 3.56 1.96 -1.78
C PHE A 720 4.87 1.20 -1.98
N LEU A 721 5.27 0.39 -1.00
CA LEU A 721 6.53 -0.36 -1.12
C LEU A 721 6.48 -1.34 -2.31
N ILE A 722 5.34 -1.97 -2.58
CA ILE A 722 5.13 -2.85 -3.74
C ILE A 722 5.15 -2.04 -5.04
N ILE A 723 4.39 -0.92 -5.11
CA ILE A 723 4.31 -0.02 -6.28
C ILE A 723 5.71 0.41 -6.71
N VAL A 724 6.50 0.85 -5.73
CA VAL A 724 7.82 1.44 -5.94
C VAL A 724 8.83 0.43 -6.48
N LEU A 725 8.87 -0.78 -5.90
CA LEU A 725 9.73 -1.86 -6.40
C LEU A 725 9.28 -2.38 -7.76
N ALA A 726 7.97 -2.37 -8.03
CA ALA A 726 7.42 -2.81 -9.30
C ALA A 726 7.65 -1.81 -10.43
N ILE A 727 7.61 -0.50 -10.18
CA ILE A 727 7.97 0.51 -11.18
C ILE A 727 9.44 0.37 -11.58
N ALA A 728 10.35 0.21 -10.60
CA ALA A 728 11.76 -0.06 -10.88
C ALA A 728 11.94 -1.37 -11.67
N PHE A 729 11.18 -2.42 -11.33
CA PHE A 729 11.18 -3.67 -12.10
C PHE A 729 10.66 -3.50 -13.53
N ASN A 730 9.59 -2.72 -13.72
CA ASN A 730 9.00 -2.49 -15.04
C ASN A 730 9.93 -1.69 -15.96
N LYS A 731 10.66 -0.72 -15.40
CA LYS A 731 11.70 0.00 -16.14
C LYS A 731 12.76 -0.95 -16.70
N PHE A 732 13.21 -1.91 -15.88
CA PHE A 732 14.10 -2.98 -16.34
C PHE A 732 13.47 -3.82 -17.47
N LEU A 733 12.20 -4.22 -17.34
CA LEU A 733 11.52 -5.00 -18.38
C LEU A 733 11.45 -4.24 -19.71
N ALA A 734 11.18 -2.93 -19.65
CA ALA A 734 11.14 -2.06 -20.82
C ALA A 734 12.53 -1.91 -21.46
N GLU A 735 13.57 -1.67 -20.66
CA GLU A 735 14.96 -1.55 -21.13
C GLU A 735 15.49 -2.83 -21.78
N GLN A 736 15.01 -4.00 -21.35
CA GLN A 736 15.36 -5.29 -21.96
C GLN A 736 14.44 -5.69 -23.11
N SER A 737 13.47 -4.84 -23.47
CA SER A 737 12.44 -5.11 -24.47
C SER A 737 11.72 -6.46 -24.27
N ILE A 738 11.61 -6.91 -23.02
CA ILE A 738 10.98 -8.19 -22.66
C ILE A 738 9.50 -8.21 -23.10
N PRO A 739 8.70 -7.14 -22.91
CA PRO A 739 7.32 -7.11 -23.40
C PRO A 739 7.20 -7.31 -24.91
N GLN A 740 8.10 -6.70 -25.70
CA GLN A 740 8.10 -6.78 -27.16
C GLN A 740 8.47 -8.20 -27.62
N TYR A 741 9.50 -8.81 -27.03
CA TYR A 741 9.87 -10.19 -27.31
C TYR A 741 8.75 -11.17 -26.94
N ALA A 742 8.14 -10.99 -25.75
CA ALA A 742 7.00 -11.80 -25.32
C ALA A 742 5.80 -11.65 -26.26
N ALA A 743 5.55 -10.43 -26.78
CA ALA A 743 4.50 -10.20 -27.77
C ALA A 743 4.72 -11.03 -29.04
N GLN A 744 5.94 -10.99 -29.59
CA GLN A 744 6.30 -11.73 -30.81
C GLN A 744 6.18 -13.24 -30.61
N GLU A 745 6.68 -13.77 -29.49
CA GLU A 745 6.58 -15.20 -29.16
C GLU A 745 5.12 -15.65 -28.98
N ILE A 746 4.29 -14.83 -28.32
CA ILE A 746 2.87 -15.12 -28.18
C ILE A 746 2.18 -15.06 -29.55
N GLN A 747 2.51 -14.11 -30.43
CA GLN A 747 1.96 -14.04 -31.79
C GLN A 747 2.34 -15.25 -32.66
N ASN A 748 3.51 -15.85 -32.44
CA ASN A 748 3.90 -17.09 -33.11
C ASN A 748 3.01 -18.28 -32.74
N ILE A 749 2.51 -18.30 -31.50
CA ILE A 749 1.66 -19.38 -30.96
C ILE A 749 0.17 -19.08 -31.14
N VAL A 750 -0.22 -17.81 -31.04
CA VAL A 750 -1.60 -17.34 -30.95
C VAL A 750 -1.89 -16.45 -32.15
N SER A 751 -2.58 -17.00 -33.15
CA SER A 751 -2.79 -16.30 -34.43
C SER A 751 -4.01 -15.39 -34.43
N SER A 752 -4.96 -15.61 -33.50
CA SER A 752 -6.27 -14.93 -33.49
C SER A 752 -6.47 -14.12 -32.21
N LYS A 753 -7.01 -12.90 -32.38
CA LYS A 753 -7.47 -12.01 -31.30
C LYS A 753 -8.34 -12.73 -30.27
N TRP A 754 -9.23 -13.62 -30.71
CA TRP A 754 -10.13 -14.35 -29.83
C TRP A 754 -9.41 -15.43 -29.01
N GLN A 755 -8.40 -16.08 -29.58
CA GLN A 755 -7.57 -17.03 -28.86
C GLN A 755 -6.77 -16.31 -27.77
N PHE A 756 -6.19 -15.15 -28.10
CA PHE A 756 -5.51 -14.29 -27.13
C PHE A 756 -6.46 -13.87 -26.01
N LEU A 757 -7.65 -13.36 -26.34
CA LEU A 757 -8.63 -12.93 -25.35
C LEU A 757 -9.06 -14.08 -24.41
N ILE A 758 -9.33 -15.28 -24.91
CA ILE A 758 -9.69 -16.41 -24.05
C ILE A 758 -8.52 -16.79 -23.12
N LEU A 759 -7.31 -16.91 -23.67
CA LEU A 759 -6.13 -17.31 -22.92
C LEU A 759 -5.80 -16.28 -21.83
N VAL A 760 -5.83 -15.00 -22.16
CA VAL A 760 -5.50 -13.92 -21.23
C VAL A 760 -6.55 -13.80 -20.12
N ASN A 761 -7.84 -14.00 -20.41
CA ASN A 761 -8.88 -13.97 -19.38
C ASN A 761 -8.75 -15.14 -18.40
N ILE A 762 -8.49 -16.36 -18.90
CA ILE A 762 -8.22 -17.52 -18.03
C ILE A 762 -6.99 -17.26 -17.16
N PHE A 763 -5.92 -16.76 -17.77
CA PHE A 763 -4.69 -16.43 -17.06
C PHE A 763 -4.93 -15.37 -15.97
N LEU A 764 -5.60 -14.26 -16.30
CA LEU A 764 -5.88 -13.17 -15.36
C LEU A 764 -6.82 -13.61 -14.22
N LEU A 765 -7.81 -14.45 -14.51
CA LEU A 765 -8.68 -15.02 -13.48
C LEU A 765 -7.90 -15.89 -12.50
N LEU A 766 -7.04 -16.79 -12.99
CA LEU A 766 -6.17 -17.62 -12.16
C LEU A 766 -5.17 -16.78 -11.36
N LEU A 767 -4.61 -15.75 -11.99
CA LEU A 767 -3.69 -14.82 -11.34
C LEU A 767 -4.37 -14.07 -10.19
N GLY A 768 -5.56 -13.52 -10.43
CA GLY A 768 -6.33 -12.77 -9.42
C GLY A 768 -6.80 -13.64 -8.24
N CYS A 769 -6.86 -14.97 -8.39
CA CYS A 769 -7.09 -15.87 -7.26
C CYS A 769 -5.92 -15.86 -6.28
N VAL A 770 -4.69 -15.78 -6.81
CA VAL A 770 -3.46 -16.02 -6.04
C VAL A 770 -2.82 -14.72 -5.57
N MET A 771 -2.94 -13.66 -6.37
CA MET A 771 -2.27 -12.40 -6.16
C MET A 771 -3.27 -11.28 -5.85
N ASP A 772 -2.82 -10.35 -5.01
CA ASP A 772 -3.54 -9.11 -4.79
C ASP A 772 -3.66 -8.29 -6.11
N ILE A 773 -4.78 -7.63 -6.34
CA ILE A 773 -5.10 -6.90 -7.58
C ILE A 773 -4.05 -5.85 -7.90
N ILE A 774 -3.65 -5.08 -6.89
CA ILE A 774 -2.68 -3.99 -7.08
C ILE A 774 -1.36 -4.59 -7.55
N SER A 775 -0.94 -5.66 -6.88
CA SER A 775 0.25 -6.42 -7.21
C SER A 775 0.21 -7.02 -8.63
N ALA A 776 -0.93 -7.59 -9.02
CA ALA A 776 -1.14 -8.15 -10.35
C ALA A 776 -1.11 -7.08 -11.43
N ILE A 777 -1.74 -5.92 -11.22
CA ILE A 777 -1.69 -4.78 -12.17
C ILE A 777 -0.26 -4.31 -12.36
N LEU A 778 0.48 -4.09 -11.27
CA LEU A 778 1.84 -3.57 -11.32
C LEU A 778 2.81 -4.45 -12.11
N ILE A 779 2.66 -5.77 -12.03
CA ILE A 779 3.56 -6.72 -12.70
C ILE A 779 3.06 -7.07 -14.10
N VAL A 780 1.77 -7.40 -14.22
CA VAL A 780 1.25 -8.10 -15.40
C VAL A 780 0.61 -7.15 -16.40
N ALA A 781 0.03 -6.03 -15.98
CA ALA A 781 -0.55 -5.06 -16.90
C ALA A 781 0.48 -4.48 -17.91
N PRO A 782 1.68 -4.02 -17.49
CA PRO A 782 2.66 -3.49 -18.45
C PRO A 782 3.21 -4.56 -19.39
N LEU A 783 3.19 -5.83 -18.99
CA LEU A 783 3.58 -6.94 -19.86
C LEU A 783 2.49 -7.27 -20.89
N LEU A 784 1.22 -7.32 -20.48
CA LEU A 784 0.13 -7.77 -21.35
C LEU A 784 -0.50 -6.67 -22.20
N ALA A 785 -0.49 -5.41 -21.74
CA ALA A 785 -1.14 -4.31 -22.46
C ALA A 785 -0.54 -4.06 -23.85
N PRO A 786 0.80 -4.01 -24.05
CA PRO A 786 1.39 -3.88 -25.38
C PRO A 786 1.02 -5.05 -26.31
N ILE A 787 0.96 -6.27 -25.75
CA ILE A 787 0.58 -7.48 -26.48
C ILE A 787 -0.89 -7.36 -26.94
N ALA A 788 -1.80 -6.94 -26.04
CA ALA A 788 -3.20 -6.76 -26.37
C ALA A 788 -3.40 -5.71 -27.48
N MET A 789 -2.63 -4.62 -27.46
CA MET A 789 -2.65 -3.59 -28.49
C MET A 789 -2.19 -4.09 -29.85
N SER A 790 -1.21 -5.01 -29.89
CA SER A 790 -0.79 -5.66 -31.14
C SER A 790 -1.92 -6.46 -31.82
N TYR A 791 -2.90 -6.95 -31.05
CA TYR A 791 -4.13 -7.59 -31.57
C TYR A 791 -5.27 -6.58 -31.87
N GLY A 792 -4.99 -5.28 -31.84
CA GLY A 792 -5.99 -4.23 -32.06
C GLY A 792 -7.05 -4.15 -30.95
N ILE A 793 -6.64 -4.35 -29.70
CA ILE A 793 -7.49 -4.13 -28.52
C ILE A 793 -7.18 -2.75 -27.94
N HIS A 794 -8.21 -1.93 -27.75
CA HIS A 794 -8.05 -0.61 -27.16
C HIS A 794 -7.53 -0.71 -25.72
N PRO A 795 -6.51 0.08 -25.30
CA PRO A 795 -5.88 -0.04 -23.99
C PRO A 795 -6.84 0.21 -22.81
N LEU A 796 -7.79 1.14 -22.95
CA LEU A 796 -8.85 1.35 -21.94
C LEU A 796 -9.80 0.14 -21.82
N HIS A 797 -10.24 -0.42 -22.95
CA HIS A 797 -11.09 -1.62 -22.92
C HIS A 797 -10.34 -2.83 -22.35
N PHE A 798 -9.06 -2.99 -22.70
CA PHE A 798 -8.20 -3.99 -22.09
C PHE A 798 -8.05 -3.76 -20.58
N GLY A 799 -7.92 -2.50 -20.13
CA GLY A 799 -7.87 -2.15 -18.72
C GLY A 799 -9.13 -2.53 -17.96
N ILE A 800 -10.31 -2.25 -18.50
CA ILE A 800 -11.57 -2.70 -17.91
C ILE A 800 -11.62 -4.23 -17.83
N MET A 801 -11.33 -4.93 -18.92
CA MET A 801 -11.29 -6.41 -18.90
C MET A 801 -10.30 -6.93 -17.86
N PHE A 802 -9.12 -6.31 -17.76
CA PHE A 802 -8.08 -6.69 -16.81
C PHE A 802 -8.57 -6.53 -15.37
N ILE A 803 -9.16 -5.39 -15.04
CA ILE A 803 -9.67 -5.07 -13.70
C ILE A 803 -10.83 -5.99 -13.32
N VAL A 804 -11.79 -6.24 -14.21
CA VAL A 804 -12.91 -7.16 -13.96
C VAL A 804 -12.42 -8.60 -13.76
N ASN A 805 -11.41 -9.06 -14.51
CA ASN A 805 -10.83 -10.40 -14.28
C ASN A 805 -10.20 -10.52 -12.89
N LEU A 806 -9.44 -9.52 -12.46
CA LEU A 806 -8.81 -9.57 -11.16
C LEU A 806 -9.83 -9.43 -10.02
N GLU A 807 -10.90 -8.64 -10.23
CA GLU A 807 -12.05 -8.59 -9.33
C GLU A 807 -12.70 -9.98 -9.17
N LEU A 808 -12.93 -10.68 -10.28
CA LEU A 808 -13.45 -12.05 -10.26
C LEU A 808 -12.49 -13.02 -9.57
N GLY A 809 -11.18 -12.82 -9.72
CA GLY A 809 -10.15 -13.56 -9.00
C GLY A 809 -10.30 -13.45 -7.48
N TYR A 810 -10.64 -12.27 -6.96
CA TYR A 810 -10.89 -12.06 -5.52
C TYR A 810 -12.10 -12.82 -4.97
N LEU A 811 -12.98 -13.28 -5.86
CA LEU A 811 -14.16 -14.07 -5.54
C LEU A 811 -14.05 -15.54 -5.94
N THR A 812 -12.96 -15.93 -6.60
CA THR A 812 -12.79 -17.29 -7.13
C THR A 812 -12.01 -18.18 -6.14
N PRO A 813 -12.55 -19.36 -5.77
CA PRO A 813 -11.81 -20.39 -5.05
C PRO A 813 -10.50 -20.81 -5.76
N PRO A 814 -9.40 -21.11 -5.05
CA PRO A 814 -9.30 -21.40 -3.61
C PRO A 814 -8.78 -20.25 -2.71
N LEU A 815 -8.38 -19.11 -3.27
CA LEU A 815 -7.58 -18.09 -2.58
C LEU A 815 -8.13 -16.65 -2.66
N GLY A 816 -9.29 -16.41 -3.28
CA GLY A 816 -9.87 -15.08 -3.42
C GLY A 816 -9.98 -14.29 -2.09
N ILE A 817 -9.27 -13.16 -1.99
CA ILE A 817 -9.10 -12.36 -0.76
C ILE A 817 -10.44 -11.88 -0.19
N ASN A 818 -11.40 -11.51 -1.05
CA ASN A 818 -12.73 -11.07 -0.60
C ASN A 818 -13.51 -12.19 0.10
N LEU A 819 -13.26 -13.46 -0.24
CA LEU A 819 -13.87 -14.60 0.45
C LEU A 819 -13.36 -14.70 1.90
N PHE A 820 -12.07 -14.39 2.14
CA PHE A 820 -11.49 -14.34 3.48
C PHE A 820 -12.02 -13.16 4.28
N VAL A 821 -12.05 -11.97 3.67
CA VAL A 821 -12.59 -10.76 4.30
C VAL A 821 -14.06 -10.94 4.65
N ALA A 822 -14.86 -11.51 3.74
CA ALA A 822 -16.25 -11.83 4.02
C ALA A 822 -16.39 -12.88 5.14
N SER A 823 -15.54 -13.90 5.18
CA SER A 823 -15.54 -14.92 6.24
C SER A 823 -15.28 -14.31 7.63
N THR A 824 -14.35 -13.34 7.73
CA THR A 824 -14.08 -12.65 9.00
C THR A 824 -15.22 -11.71 9.40
N VAL A 825 -15.77 -10.95 8.45
CA VAL A 825 -16.86 -10.00 8.68
C VAL A 825 -18.15 -10.73 9.09
N PHE A 826 -18.49 -11.82 8.41
CA PHE A 826 -19.72 -12.58 8.68
C PHE A 826 -19.56 -13.59 9.83
N LYS A 827 -18.34 -13.77 10.34
CA LYS A 827 -17.99 -14.77 11.36
C LYS A 827 -18.45 -16.18 10.97
N ARG A 828 -18.31 -16.53 9.68
CA ARG A 828 -18.69 -17.85 9.11
C ARG A 828 -17.50 -18.57 8.50
N PRO A 829 -17.50 -19.92 8.48
CA PRO A 829 -16.45 -20.68 7.81
C PRO A 829 -16.28 -20.27 6.35
N ILE A 830 -15.04 -20.10 5.90
CA ILE A 830 -14.76 -19.67 4.52
C ILE A 830 -15.40 -20.57 3.46
N LEU A 831 -15.51 -21.88 3.71
CA LEU A 831 -16.13 -22.82 2.77
C LEU A 831 -17.61 -22.51 2.53
N ASP A 832 -18.30 -21.99 3.55
CA ASP A 832 -19.71 -21.63 3.42
C ASP A 832 -19.85 -20.34 2.61
N VAL A 833 -18.97 -19.36 2.85
CA VAL A 833 -18.86 -18.13 2.06
C VAL A 833 -18.50 -18.44 0.60
N MET A 834 -17.55 -19.35 0.36
CA MET A 834 -17.15 -19.77 -0.99
C MET A 834 -18.33 -20.39 -1.75
N LYS A 835 -19.06 -21.32 -1.13
CA LYS A 835 -20.24 -21.96 -1.75
C LYS A 835 -21.35 -20.94 -2.00
N ALA A 836 -21.55 -20.01 -1.07
CA ALA A 836 -22.49 -18.92 -1.18
C ALA A 836 -22.17 -17.96 -2.35
N ALA A 837 -20.89 -17.68 -2.60
CA ALA A 837 -20.45 -16.79 -3.67
C ALA A 837 -20.50 -17.42 -5.07
N LEU A 838 -20.42 -18.76 -5.20
CA LEU A 838 -20.35 -19.45 -6.50
C LEU A 838 -21.45 -19.05 -7.51
N PRO A 839 -22.75 -18.98 -7.16
CA PRO A 839 -23.79 -18.59 -8.12
C PRO A 839 -23.57 -17.17 -8.67
N PHE A 840 -23.15 -16.25 -7.81
CA PHE A 840 -22.85 -14.88 -8.21
C PHE A 840 -21.56 -14.81 -9.03
N LEU A 841 -20.56 -15.63 -8.72
CA LEU A 841 -19.34 -15.77 -9.51
C LEU A 841 -19.64 -16.19 -10.95
N PHE A 842 -20.48 -17.20 -11.16
CA PHE A 842 -20.89 -17.62 -12.51
C PHE A 842 -21.63 -16.51 -13.26
N LEU A 843 -22.47 -15.74 -12.57
CA LEU A 843 -23.14 -14.58 -13.16
C LEU A 843 -22.14 -13.50 -13.57
N MET A 844 -21.16 -13.18 -12.74
CA MET A 844 -20.15 -12.18 -13.07
C MET A 844 -19.17 -12.67 -14.15
N LEU A 845 -18.88 -13.97 -14.23
CA LEU A 845 -18.16 -14.57 -15.36
C LEU A 845 -18.92 -14.40 -16.67
N PHE A 846 -20.25 -14.55 -16.64
CA PHE A 846 -21.10 -14.22 -17.78
C PHE A 846 -21.01 -12.72 -18.12
N CYS A 847 -21.07 -11.84 -17.13
CA CYS A 847 -20.91 -10.40 -17.37
C CYS A 847 -19.55 -10.06 -18.00
N LEU A 848 -18.47 -10.68 -17.52
CA LEU A 848 -17.13 -10.55 -18.10
C LEU A 848 -17.13 -10.99 -19.56
N ALA A 849 -17.72 -12.13 -19.88
CA ALA A 849 -17.82 -12.59 -21.28
C ALA A 849 -18.51 -11.54 -22.15
N VAL A 850 -19.63 -10.96 -21.70
CA VAL A 850 -20.32 -9.89 -22.41
C VAL A 850 -19.42 -8.65 -22.58
N ILE A 851 -18.71 -8.22 -21.53
CA ILE A 851 -17.79 -7.08 -21.61
C ILE A 851 -16.72 -7.33 -22.69
N ILE A 852 -16.10 -8.52 -22.73
CA ILE A 852 -15.09 -8.88 -23.74
C ILE A 852 -15.64 -8.78 -25.17
N PHE A 853 -16.86 -9.24 -25.42
CA PHE A 853 -17.45 -9.23 -26.76
C PHE A 853 -17.95 -7.85 -27.21
N PHE A 854 -18.31 -6.98 -26.25
CA PHE A 854 -18.93 -5.70 -26.53
C PHE A 854 -18.08 -4.52 -26.00
N PRO A 855 -17.05 -4.07 -26.74
CA PRO A 855 -16.22 -2.93 -26.36
C PRO A 855 -17.00 -1.65 -26.09
N ILE A 856 -18.20 -1.51 -26.67
CA ILE A 856 -19.10 -0.37 -26.42
C ILE A 856 -19.48 -0.23 -24.94
N LEU A 857 -19.44 -1.31 -24.15
CA LEU A 857 -19.63 -1.21 -22.70
C LEU A 857 -18.50 -0.44 -22.04
N SER A 858 -17.25 -0.55 -22.51
CA SER A 858 -16.12 0.21 -21.96
C SER A 858 -15.90 1.55 -22.66
N LEU A 859 -16.16 1.63 -23.95
CA LEU A 859 -15.80 2.78 -24.77
C LEU A 859 -16.99 3.70 -25.08
N GLY A 860 -18.23 3.29 -24.83
CA GLY A 860 -19.41 4.03 -25.30
C GLY A 860 -19.70 5.35 -24.60
N LEU A 861 -19.05 5.63 -23.46
CA LEU A 861 -19.16 6.91 -22.75
C LEU A 861 -18.01 7.88 -23.04
N LEU A 862 -16.95 7.42 -23.73
CA LEU A 862 -15.82 8.22 -24.18
C LEU A 862 -16.12 8.74 -25.60
#